data_AF-A0A7C6PX92-F1
#
_entry.id   AF-A0A7C6PX92-F1
#
_cell.length_a   1.000
_cell.length_b   1.000
_cell.length_c   1.000
_cell.angle_alpha   90.00
_cell.angle_beta   90.00
_cell.angle_gamma   90.00
#
_symmetry.space_group_name_H-M   'P 1'
#
loop_
_entity.id
_entity.type
_entity.pdbx_description
1 polymer ?
#
loop_
_entity_poly.entity_id
_entity_poly.type
_entity_poly.pdbx_seq_one_letter_code
_entity_poly.pdbx_strand_id
1 'polypeptide(L)'
;MIYPGYDLKIESAEKGAIQNKPFEEITIRDGLTLSTRKLAEGETDYLNGVSAGNSGKIYLEAEQVDIGKNVRILAHVEQGSTFTAGDITINSHASSYADFVDMIPGIDIDTPEAIIKIGEGVIIKGKAVSFTAEADTTEIFSPEVDDPDLLRDTGALDKVTDILKTIFEKTIGIVEDFSLVGGVAVAKATSLISISTGSQIIADSFAALSASYIAASASPVAIAVGVAVGVGISNAQVIVDGTIITAGDCTLKSLADNTLNVEGASGGLKGFSAGVAVSVLVSTSKVSVGGSAGTSNLQVGGNLTIDARTIDRNRTFARSTTDENGKAGLAIAFSYEEGLTEACLAGTVDVLGDIVVGAYMIEEGVEANKLFLFPSIEDGVYAYSGANINVSGDHLTDIKGVITGKISGFAKKHIKEFINKYILEKKDEIEEKSGSQVSSFELAAAIAVYVDSNEVKAYISPNANVRARGAATVHALAENQPNVIATGSVDKSENDQTGGEGGTGPNPGEDPEEETKFAGAAAIAVAVLKNNVTSYIGTNAHVDAAKDLTVKADYINDYEFKYGIELIKYLIGDFYSTDDKDVTINRDDIVEVKDGHTAGGEPGNLYKYLGGEPLTNKDLSAIDYTDENLWEDLGSWWKYQVTEFITHLTTYLDDSMGVKEIFNFWVQSNAAGAQIGACGSISVVVRNNSAEAYIDQGVKINQIDEPAYRTGTQNVKVQSNLIDEIVYFSGNIELPGFNIDTKQLEKMKFKFDSWLGGEGTSAKTAAAGGSVIVFIQNNTSKAEIRDQVNLYANNLDVTSDTKVLNVVISAAGGQSEKFGLEGTFTWLTVNNQTIAQILNGARVVVLGSGPESGKVVVKANDYTYIVNVAGVIAVSQGGGGNIGIGSTGGYNGVSRDTQAVIGSLHDSTDGSKPGEGELTVSAKDVQVEAQNDGFIISVAVAGTYAGTKTDPKPENKKEAPQNGGSYGVGVSAEVVINNIQDKVLAYIRQASLNSTNLVIASHNRTLVIAVGGSAAIVTKDGKSAGLAGSFALNRIANKTKAFIEDSKVTATEKVEITAEAEERIIAVAASGSGETSTTSGGVAGQVSINTIASEVVAGIFNQANVTAKNITLTATDRTMIIAVAGALNYGGKAGIGAAIALNDIPIEAIGDQHNAVKAYIDNSTVNVSNALKLTAEANNLIIAVASAIGASKEGMSTAISVTVNIRQL
;
A
#
# COMPACT_ATOMS: atom_id res chain seq x y z
N MET A 1 2.82 -57.56 -1.72
CA MET A 1 1.76 -57.99 -2.66
C MET A 1 2.31 -57.97 -4.07
N ILE A 2 2.04 -59.01 -4.87
CA ILE A 2 2.60 -59.19 -6.21
C ILE A 2 1.44 -59.46 -7.18
N TYR A 3 1.23 -58.56 -8.16
CA TYR A 3 0.15 -58.62 -9.15
C TYR A 3 0.72 -58.49 -10.58
N PRO A 4 1.38 -59.53 -11.12
CA PRO A 4 2.21 -59.39 -12.33
C PRO A 4 1.39 -59.03 -13.57
N GLY A 5 1.60 -57.84 -14.12
CA GLY A 5 0.97 -57.34 -15.34
C GLY A 5 -0.50 -56.92 -15.20
N TYR A 6 -1.01 -56.83 -13.96
CA TYR A 6 -2.37 -56.35 -13.66
C TYR A 6 -2.29 -55.03 -12.89
N ASP A 7 -3.29 -54.18 -13.10
CA ASP A 7 -3.45 -52.97 -12.31
C ASP A 7 -3.84 -53.33 -10.87
N LEU A 8 -3.24 -52.64 -9.91
CA LEU A 8 -3.57 -52.71 -8.50
C LEU A 8 -4.21 -51.40 -8.07
N LYS A 9 -5.45 -51.47 -7.62
CA LYS A 9 -6.20 -50.33 -7.05
C LYS A 9 -6.58 -50.68 -5.61
N ILE A 10 -6.09 -49.91 -4.64
CA ILE A 10 -6.54 -49.93 -3.26
C ILE A 10 -7.09 -48.54 -2.98
N GLU A 11 -8.40 -48.44 -2.83
CA GLU A 11 -9.08 -47.17 -2.62
C GLU A 11 -10.08 -47.30 -1.47
N SER A 12 -10.12 -46.27 -0.62
CA SER A 12 -11.15 -46.13 0.41
C SER A 12 -12.51 -45.87 -0.26
N ALA A 13 -12.68 -44.78 -1.00
CA ALA A 13 -13.84 -44.55 -1.87
C ALA A 13 -13.51 -43.50 -2.93
N GLU A 14 -14.33 -43.39 -3.99
CA GLU A 14 -14.17 -42.34 -5.00
C GLU A 14 -14.36 -40.93 -4.38
N LYS A 15 -13.60 -39.93 -4.87
CA LYS A 15 -13.78 -38.50 -4.56
C LYS A 15 -15.27 -38.12 -4.63
N GLY A 16 -15.88 -37.81 -3.48
CA GLY A 16 -17.29 -37.45 -3.33
C GLY A 16 -18.27 -38.59 -2.97
N ALA A 17 -17.82 -39.78 -2.58
CA ALA A 17 -18.70 -40.87 -2.11
C ALA A 17 -18.91 -40.85 -0.58
N ILE A 18 -20.15 -40.58 -0.15
CA ILE A 18 -20.49 -39.99 1.17
C ILE A 18 -20.85 -41.03 2.26
N GLN A 19 -21.05 -42.33 1.97
CA GLN A 19 -21.63 -43.26 2.97
C GLN A 19 -20.99 -44.66 3.10
N ASN A 20 -19.77 -44.86 2.63
CA ASN A 20 -19.00 -46.08 2.94
C ASN A 20 -17.52 -45.83 2.68
N LYS A 21 -16.79 -45.29 3.67
CA LYS A 21 -15.33 -45.40 3.72
C LYS A 21 -15.00 -46.76 4.37
N PRO A 22 -14.58 -47.80 3.63
CA PRO A 22 -14.21 -49.10 4.18
C PRO A 22 -12.96 -49.04 5.08
N PHE A 23 -12.13 -47.99 4.95
CA PHE A 23 -10.97 -47.70 5.79
C PHE A 23 -10.50 -46.24 5.60
N GLU A 24 -9.81 -45.68 6.59
CA GLU A 24 -9.25 -44.31 6.58
C GLU A 24 -7.74 -44.30 6.29
N GLU A 25 -7.03 -45.39 6.61
CA GLU A 25 -5.58 -45.47 6.52
C GLU A 25 -5.13 -46.67 5.66
N ILE A 26 -4.10 -46.45 4.83
CA ILE A 26 -3.28 -47.51 4.23
C ILE A 26 -1.90 -47.48 4.86
N THR A 27 -1.57 -48.52 5.64
CA THR A 27 -0.20 -48.74 6.15
C THR A 27 0.50 -49.86 5.39
N ILE A 28 1.65 -49.59 4.77
CA ILE A 28 2.56 -50.63 4.27
C ILE A 28 3.71 -50.81 5.25
N ARG A 29 3.74 -51.94 5.96
CA ARG A 29 4.78 -52.23 6.96
C ARG A 29 6.17 -52.36 6.36
N ASP A 30 7.16 -52.15 7.22
CA ASP A 30 8.59 -52.17 6.88
C ASP A 30 9.03 -53.39 6.06
N GLY A 31 9.91 -53.16 5.09
CA GLY A 31 10.60 -54.18 4.29
C GLY A 31 9.74 -54.93 3.28
N LEU A 32 8.47 -54.55 3.12
CA LEU A 32 7.56 -55.20 2.17
C LEU A 32 7.77 -54.74 0.73
N THR A 33 7.39 -55.59 -0.24
CA THR A 33 7.37 -55.25 -1.67
C THR A 33 5.94 -55.30 -2.21
N LEU A 34 5.53 -54.20 -2.84
CA LEU A 34 4.31 -54.02 -3.62
C LEU A 34 4.72 -53.90 -5.10
N SER A 35 4.31 -54.85 -5.95
CA SER A 35 4.77 -54.86 -7.35
C SER A 35 3.71 -55.35 -8.32
N THR A 36 3.57 -54.64 -9.45
CA THR A 36 2.76 -55.02 -10.61
C THR A 36 3.62 -55.48 -11.80
N ARG A 37 4.95 -55.54 -11.63
CA ARG A 37 5.88 -55.98 -12.67
C ARG A 37 5.59 -57.40 -13.14
N LYS A 38 5.61 -57.60 -14.45
CA LYS A 38 5.53 -58.93 -15.08
C LYS A 38 6.92 -59.41 -15.47
N LEU A 39 7.54 -60.23 -14.63
CA LEU A 39 8.89 -60.78 -14.86
C LEU A 39 8.88 -62.04 -15.75
N ALA A 40 10.04 -62.38 -16.28
CA ALA A 40 10.29 -63.64 -16.98
C ALA A 40 10.07 -64.86 -16.07
N GLU A 41 9.74 -66.00 -16.68
CA GLU A 41 9.45 -67.24 -15.96
C GLU A 41 10.67 -67.69 -15.11
N GLY A 42 10.44 -67.91 -13.81
CA GLY A 42 11.48 -68.29 -12.84
C GLY A 42 12.21 -67.11 -12.18
N GLU A 43 11.99 -65.88 -12.63
CA GLU A 43 12.58 -64.67 -12.03
C GLU A 43 11.81 -64.22 -10.79
N THR A 44 12.53 -63.80 -9.74
CA THR A 44 11.93 -63.39 -8.46
C THR A 44 12.50 -62.07 -7.91
N ASP A 45 13.54 -61.52 -8.56
CA ASP A 45 14.02 -60.17 -8.25
C ASP A 45 13.12 -59.13 -8.90
N TYR A 46 12.08 -58.70 -8.18
CA TYR A 46 11.18 -57.64 -8.64
C TYR A 46 11.86 -56.26 -8.77
N LEU A 47 13.07 -56.07 -8.24
CA LEU A 47 13.77 -54.79 -8.39
C LEU A 47 14.56 -54.75 -9.71
N ASN A 48 15.28 -55.83 -10.04
CA ASN A 48 16.24 -55.85 -11.16
C ASN A 48 15.97 -56.91 -12.24
N GLY A 49 15.03 -57.83 -12.02
CA GLY A 49 14.69 -58.90 -12.96
C GLY A 49 14.16 -58.37 -14.29
N VAL A 50 14.33 -59.16 -15.36
CA VAL A 50 13.91 -58.82 -16.72
C VAL A 50 12.40 -58.97 -16.87
N SER A 51 11.73 -57.96 -17.44
CA SER A 51 10.31 -57.97 -17.73
C SER A 51 9.99 -58.87 -18.94
N ALA A 52 8.90 -59.64 -18.84
CA ALA A 52 8.34 -60.46 -19.91
C ALA A 52 6.98 -59.95 -20.39
N GLY A 53 6.57 -58.76 -19.94
CA GLY A 53 5.36 -58.06 -20.36
C GLY A 53 5.25 -56.68 -19.73
N ASN A 54 4.20 -55.95 -20.09
CA ASN A 54 3.89 -54.66 -19.49
C ASN A 54 3.62 -54.81 -17.98
N SER A 55 4.05 -53.81 -17.21
CA SER A 55 3.68 -53.66 -15.80
C SER A 55 2.31 -52.99 -15.69
N GLY A 56 1.50 -53.41 -14.72
CA GLY A 56 0.24 -52.73 -14.40
C GLY A 56 0.45 -51.46 -13.58
N LYS A 57 -0.58 -50.64 -13.44
CA LYS A 57 -0.59 -49.42 -12.62
C LYS A 57 -0.76 -49.74 -11.13
N ILE A 58 -0.26 -48.87 -10.26
CA ILE A 58 -0.50 -48.93 -8.82
C ILE A 58 -1.23 -47.66 -8.40
N TYR A 59 -2.39 -47.81 -7.78
CA TYR A 59 -3.21 -46.72 -7.27
C TYR A 59 -3.54 -46.99 -5.79
N LEU A 60 -3.12 -46.07 -4.92
CA LEU A 60 -3.39 -46.08 -3.48
C LEU A 60 -4.16 -44.81 -3.12
N GLU A 61 -5.30 -44.95 -2.44
CA GLU A 61 -6.10 -43.82 -1.98
C GLU A 61 -6.72 -44.10 -0.61
N ALA A 62 -6.44 -43.22 0.35
CA ALA A 62 -6.98 -43.22 1.71
C ALA A 62 -6.82 -41.81 2.32
N GLU A 63 -7.35 -41.51 3.50
CA GLU A 63 -7.07 -40.22 4.15
C GLU A 63 -5.60 -40.15 4.59
N GLN A 64 -5.08 -41.27 5.09
CA GLN A 64 -3.68 -41.40 5.48
C GLN A 64 -3.01 -42.56 4.75
N VAL A 65 -1.85 -42.29 4.14
CA VAL A 65 -1.00 -43.32 3.54
C VAL A 65 0.37 -43.29 4.19
N ASP A 66 0.66 -44.30 5.01
CA ASP A 66 1.95 -44.49 5.67
C ASP A 66 2.72 -45.65 5.05
N ILE A 67 3.83 -45.33 4.41
CA ILE A 67 4.76 -46.28 3.80
C ILE A 67 5.95 -46.45 4.74
N GLY A 68 6.00 -47.59 5.43
CA GLY A 68 7.06 -47.95 6.36
C GLY A 68 8.45 -48.05 5.73
N LYS A 69 9.45 -48.28 6.57
CA LYS A 69 10.87 -48.24 6.17
C LYS A 69 11.23 -49.35 5.19
N ASN A 70 12.14 -49.06 4.25
CA ASN A 70 12.66 -50.04 3.29
C ASN A 70 11.59 -50.75 2.43
N VAL A 71 10.40 -50.17 2.28
CA VAL A 71 9.35 -50.68 1.38
C VAL A 71 9.76 -50.49 -0.08
N ARG A 72 9.30 -51.37 -0.97
CA ARG A 72 9.47 -51.25 -2.42
C ARG A 72 8.12 -51.19 -3.13
N ILE A 73 7.85 -50.14 -3.90
CA ILE A 73 6.65 -49.98 -4.74
C ILE A 73 7.09 -49.95 -6.21
N LEU A 74 6.76 -50.99 -6.98
CA LEU A 74 7.42 -51.28 -8.25
C LEU A 74 6.41 -51.53 -9.38
N ALA A 75 6.34 -50.61 -10.33
CA ALA A 75 5.58 -50.71 -11.58
C ALA A 75 6.48 -50.50 -12.82
N HIS A 76 7.80 -50.49 -12.66
CA HIS A 76 8.76 -50.23 -13.75
C HIS A 76 9.00 -51.43 -14.66
N VAL A 77 9.70 -51.17 -15.77
CA VAL A 77 10.38 -52.18 -16.59
C VAL A 77 11.88 -51.87 -16.63
N GLU A 78 12.73 -52.83 -17.00
CA GLU A 78 14.15 -52.61 -17.19
C GLU A 78 14.45 -51.60 -18.32
N GLN A 79 15.56 -50.90 -18.21
CA GLN A 79 16.00 -49.95 -19.22
C GLN A 79 16.20 -50.65 -20.57
N GLY A 80 15.64 -50.06 -21.65
CA GLY A 80 15.72 -50.63 -23.00
C GLY A 80 14.70 -51.74 -23.29
N SER A 81 13.78 -52.02 -22.35
CA SER A 81 12.66 -52.94 -22.58
C SER A 81 11.73 -52.43 -23.69
N THR A 82 11.13 -53.34 -24.45
CA THR A 82 10.03 -53.03 -25.37
C THR A 82 8.67 -52.96 -24.66
N PHE A 83 8.62 -53.33 -23.38
CA PHE A 83 7.40 -53.31 -22.58
C PHE A 83 7.19 -51.95 -21.91
N THR A 84 5.97 -51.66 -21.51
CA THR A 84 5.59 -50.38 -20.88
C THR A 84 5.54 -50.51 -19.36
N ALA A 85 6.14 -49.55 -18.66
CA ALA A 85 5.98 -49.38 -17.22
C ALA A 85 4.58 -48.84 -16.86
N GLY A 86 4.08 -49.18 -15.68
CA GLY A 86 2.83 -48.66 -15.13
C GLY A 86 3.03 -47.40 -14.31
N ASP A 87 1.99 -46.58 -14.24
CA ASP A 87 1.95 -45.38 -13.39
C ASP A 87 1.77 -45.77 -11.92
N ILE A 88 2.29 -44.94 -11.00
CA ILE A 88 2.09 -45.06 -9.56
C ILE A 88 1.44 -43.76 -9.06
N THR A 89 0.23 -43.87 -8.53
CA THR A 89 -0.51 -42.75 -7.94
C THR A 89 -0.80 -43.05 -6.48
N ILE A 90 -0.42 -42.14 -5.60
CA ILE A 90 -0.74 -42.18 -4.17
C ILE A 90 -1.51 -40.91 -3.85
N ASN A 91 -2.79 -41.08 -3.55
CA ASN A 91 -3.68 -39.99 -3.22
C ASN A 91 -4.05 -40.07 -1.74
N SER A 92 -4.12 -38.90 -1.15
CA SER A 92 -4.63 -38.67 0.18
C SER A 92 -5.67 -37.57 0.10
N HIS A 93 -6.91 -37.92 0.45
CA HIS A 93 -8.04 -36.99 0.40
C HIS A 93 -8.76 -37.06 1.74
N ALA A 94 -8.76 -35.96 2.48
CA ALA A 94 -9.53 -35.80 3.70
C ALA A 94 -10.51 -34.65 3.47
N SER A 95 -11.79 -34.94 3.58
CA SER A 95 -12.86 -33.95 3.49
C SER A 95 -13.81 -34.17 4.65
N SER A 96 -14.18 -33.09 5.28
CA SER A 96 -15.08 -33.11 6.43
C SER A 96 -16.54 -32.90 5.96
N TYR A 97 -17.51 -33.61 6.56
CA TYR A 97 -18.94 -33.54 6.19
C TYR A 97 -19.83 -33.57 7.45
N ALA A 98 -20.95 -32.85 7.45
CA ALA A 98 -21.91 -32.89 8.56
C ALA A 98 -22.73 -34.20 8.53
N ASP A 99 -22.54 -35.11 9.50
CA ASP A 99 -23.39 -36.29 9.61
C ASP A 99 -24.69 -35.94 10.37
N PHE A 100 -25.80 -36.60 10.06
CA PHE A 100 -27.10 -36.34 10.72
C PHE A 100 -27.07 -36.69 12.23
N VAL A 101 -25.99 -37.32 12.69
CA VAL A 101 -25.71 -37.68 14.09
C VAL A 101 -25.04 -36.53 14.86
N ASP A 102 -24.47 -35.52 14.18
CA ASP A 102 -23.83 -34.33 14.78
C ASP A 102 -24.85 -33.29 15.29
N MET A 103 -26.15 -33.56 15.14
CA MET A 103 -27.25 -32.79 15.74
C MET A 103 -27.46 -33.08 17.25
N ILE A 104 -26.60 -33.89 17.88
CA ILE A 104 -26.64 -34.20 19.31
C ILE A 104 -25.59 -33.32 20.03
N PRO A 105 -25.91 -32.66 21.17
CA PRO A 105 -24.94 -31.81 21.87
C PRO A 105 -23.77 -32.65 22.37
N GLY A 106 -22.61 -32.51 21.72
CA GLY A 106 -21.43 -33.32 21.99
C GLY A 106 -20.46 -33.40 20.81
N ILE A 107 -20.07 -32.23 20.27
CA ILE A 107 -18.81 -31.87 19.60
C ILE A 107 -18.14 -32.95 18.72
N ASP A 108 -18.10 -32.68 17.41
CA ASP A 108 -16.93 -33.03 16.58
C ASP A 108 -16.60 -31.83 15.67
N ILE A 109 -15.45 -31.18 15.89
CA ILE A 109 -14.90 -30.19 14.97
C ILE A 109 -14.02 -31.02 14.03
N ASP A 110 -14.59 -31.44 12.91
CA ASP A 110 -13.86 -32.27 11.96
C ASP A 110 -12.67 -31.47 11.38
N THR A 111 -11.48 -32.03 11.49
CA THR A 111 -10.20 -31.40 11.10
C THR A 111 -9.52 -32.29 10.07
N PRO A 112 -9.88 -32.18 8.78
CA PRO A 112 -9.38 -33.08 7.75
C PRO A 112 -7.85 -33.05 7.69
N GLU A 113 -7.25 -34.24 7.83
CA GLU A 113 -5.81 -34.46 7.73
C GLU A 113 -5.52 -35.39 6.55
N ALA A 114 -5.00 -34.82 5.47
CA ALA A 114 -4.55 -35.56 4.29
C ALA A 114 -3.03 -35.78 4.35
N ILE A 115 -2.58 -36.99 4.66
CA ILE A 115 -1.17 -37.28 4.93
C ILE A 115 -0.64 -38.41 4.04
N ILE A 116 0.48 -38.14 3.35
CA ILE A 116 1.33 -39.14 2.70
C ILE A 116 2.71 -39.12 3.35
N LYS A 117 3.08 -40.23 4.01
CA LYS A 117 4.39 -40.41 4.64
C LYS A 117 5.15 -41.52 3.93
N ILE A 118 6.28 -41.16 3.33
CA ILE A 118 7.23 -42.10 2.74
C ILE A 118 8.41 -42.25 3.70
N GLY A 119 8.53 -43.44 4.28
CA GLY A 119 9.53 -43.79 5.26
C GLY A 119 10.96 -43.87 4.69
N GLU A 120 11.90 -44.02 5.61
CA GLU A 120 13.33 -44.12 5.33
C GLU A 120 13.65 -45.32 4.41
N GLY A 121 14.50 -45.12 3.41
CA GLY A 121 14.98 -46.20 2.54
C GLY A 121 13.93 -46.80 1.58
N VAL A 122 12.76 -46.18 1.44
CA VAL A 122 11.71 -46.65 0.50
C VAL A 122 12.15 -46.50 -0.95
N ILE A 123 11.84 -47.47 -1.82
CA ILE A 123 12.13 -47.40 -3.27
C ILE A 123 10.82 -47.43 -4.05
N ILE A 124 10.57 -46.39 -4.85
CA ILE A 124 9.40 -46.27 -5.73
C ILE A 124 9.90 -46.18 -7.17
N LYS A 125 9.49 -47.11 -8.03
CA LYS A 125 9.86 -47.13 -9.46
C LYS A 125 8.63 -47.31 -10.36
N GLY A 126 8.34 -46.35 -11.23
CA GLY A 126 7.18 -46.36 -12.12
C GLY A 126 7.40 -45.58 -13.41
N LYS A 127 6.35 -45.46 -14.23
CA LYS A 127 6.35 -44.56 -15.41
C LYS A 127 6.13 -43.12 -14.96
N ALA A 128 4.89 -42.69 -14.76
CA ALA A 128 4.59 -41.46 -14.01
C ALA A 128 4.39 -41.81 -12.53
N VAL A 129 4.96 -41.01 -11.63
CA VAL A 129 4.71 -41.11 -10.18
C VAL A 129 4.06 -39.82 -9.70
N SER A 130 2.92 -39.91 -9.02
CA SER A 130 2.19 -38.73 -8.53
C SER A 130 1.71 -38.91 -7.09
N PHE A 131 1.99 -37.94 -6.24
CA PHE A 131 1.46 -37.84 -4.88
C PHE A 131 0.56 -36.62 -4.75
N THR A 132 -0.65 -36.81 -4.24
CA THR A 132 -1.59 -35.72 -4.00
C THR A 132 -2.15 -35.85 -2.59
N ALA A 133 -1.97 -34.83 -1.75
CA ALA A 133 -2.60 -34.74 -0.43
C ALA A 133 -3.51 -33.51 -0.42
N GLU A 134 -4.83 -33.71 -0.38
CA GLU A 134 -5.84 -32.65 -0.35
C GLU A 134 -6.66 -32.74 0.93
N ALA A 135 -6.58 -31.71 1.77
CA ALA A 135 -7.46 -31.53 2.91
C ALA A 135 -8.45 -30.40 2.60
N ASP A 136 -9.75 -30.67 2.72
CA ASP A 136 -10.80 -29.77 2.27
C ASP A 136 -11.93 -29.63 3.30
N THR A 137 -12.22 -28.39 3.69
CA THR A 137 -13.33 -28.03 4.59
C THR A 137 -14.42 -27.17 3.90
N THR A 138 -14.31 -26.94 2.59
CA THR A 138 -15.18 -26.00 1.85
C THR A 138 -16.63 -26.44 1.70
N GLU A 139 -16.93 -27.73 1.87
CA GLU A 139 -18.30 -28.27 1.79
C GLU A 139 -19.10 -28.16 3.10
N ILE A 140 -18.51 -27.65 4.19
CA ILE A 140 -19.17 -27.53 5.49
C ILE A 140 -19.83 -26.15 5.68
N PHE A 141 -21.13 -26.15 5.92
CA PHE A 141 -21.77 -25.10 6.72
C PHE A 141 -21.46 -25.38 8.19
N SER A 142 -20.47 -24.70 8.78
CA SER A 142 -20.10 -24.94 10.19
C SER A 142 -21.32 -24.64 11.07
N PRO A 143 -21.81 -25.58 11.89
CA PRO A 143 -22.89 -25.28 12.83
C PRO A 143 -22.42 -24.22 13.82
N GLU A 144 -23.27 -23.25 14.14
CA GLU A 144 -23.01 -22.27 15.19
C GLU A 144 -22.68 -23.00 16.51
N VAL A 145 -21.48 -22.79 17.05
CA VAL A 145 -21.06 -23.37 18.33
C VAL A 145 -21.39 -22.38 19.45
N ASP A 146 -22.35 -22.74 20.29
CA ASP A 146 -22.85 -21.89 21.40
C ASP A 146 -21.94 -21.87 22.66
N ASP A 147 -20.82 -22.61 22.70
CA ASP A 147 -19.97 -22.75 23.90
C ASP A 147 -18.52 -22.23 23.72
N PRO A 148 -18.13 -21.11 24.36
CA PRO A 148 -16.82 -20.47 24.24
C PRO A 148 -15.65 -21.22 24.92
N ASP A 149 -15.89 -22.21 25.79
CA ASP A 149 -14.81 -22.98 26.44
C ASP A 149 -14.15 -24.02 25.51
N LEU A 150 -14.77 -24.32 24.35
CA LEU A 150 -14.34 -25.34 23.39
C LEU A 150 -13.18 -24.93 22.48
N LEU A 151 -12.88 -23.64 22.39
CA LEU A 151 -11.92 -23.11 21.43
C LEU A 151 -10.45 -23.12 21.96
N ARG A 152 -10.24 -23.48 23.24
CA ARG A 152 -8.98 -23.23 23.99
C ARG A 152 -7.81 -24.14 23.60
N ASP A 153 -8.04 -25.21 22.82
CA ASP A 153 -7.03 -26.26 22.56
C ASP A 153 -6.12 -25.97 21.34
N THR A 154 -6.29 -24.84 20.65
CA THR A 154 -5.57 -24.51 19.39
C THR A 154 -4.40 -23.53 19.55
N GLY A 155 -4.19 -22.92 20.72
CA GLY A 155 -3.16 -21.89 20.98
C GLY A 155 -3.38 -20.56 20.24
N ALA A 156 -4.02 -20.57 19.06
CA ALA A 156 -4.53 -19.39 18.37
C ALA A 156 -5.59 -18.67 19.22
N LEU A 157 -6.41 -19.45 19.95
CA LEU A 157 -7.37 -18.86 20.87
C LEU A 157 -6.74 -18.19 22.09
N ASP A 158 -5.49 -18.46 22.50
CA ASP A 158 -4.91 -17.69 23.61
C ASP A 158 -4.64 -16.24 23.20
N LYS A 159 -4.15 -16.02 21.97
CA LYS A 159 -4.00 -14.68 21.36
C LYS A 159 -5.36 -14.02 21.14
N VAL A 160 -6.31 -14.77 20.56
CA VAL A 160 -7.68 -14.28 20.28
C VAL A 160 -8.45 -14.05 21.57
N THR A 161 -8.30 -14.88 22.60
CA THR A 161 -8.93 -14.71 23.92
C THR A 161 -8.30 -13.58 24.69
N ASP A 162 -7.01 -13.28 24.56
CA ASP A 162 -6.43 -12.09 25.18
C ASP A 162 -6.89 -10.80 24.49
N ILE A 163 -7.05 -10.84 23.16
CA ILE A 163 -7.61 -9.73 22.35
C ILE A 163 -9.11 -9.57 22.66
N LEU A 164 -9.88 -10.65 22.60
CA LEU A 164 -11.30 -10.72 22.91
C LEU A 164 -11.56 -10.42 24.38
N LYS A 165 -10.76 -10.87 25.36
CA LYS A 165 -10.88 -10.44 26.76
C LYS A 165 -10.56 -8.96 26.90
N THR A 166 -9.56 -8.44 26.19
CA THR A 166 -9.27 -7.00 26.21
C THR A 166 -10.41 -6.18 25.61
N ILE A 167 -11.09 -6.68 24.57
CA ILE A 167 -12.26 -6.06 23.93
C ILE A 167 -13.52 -6.26 24.80
N PHE A 168 -13.81 -7.46 25.28
CA PHE A 168 -15.03 -7.81 26.02
C PHE A 168 -14.98 -7.45 27.51
N GLU A 169 -13.88 -7.72 28.24
CA GLU A 169 -13.76 -7.38 29.67
C GLU A 169 -13.69 -5.86 29.92
N LYS A 170 -13.34 -5.05 28.90
CA LYS A 170 -13.17 -3.59 29.04
C LYS A 170 -14.21 -2.74 28.31
N THR A 171 -15.01 -3.30 27.39
CA THR A 171 -15.90 -2.50 26.53
C THR A 171 -17.40 -2.74 26.77
N ILE A 172 -17.84 -3.90 27.29
CA ILE A 172 -19.27 -4.25 27.36
C ILE A 172 -19.64 -4.96 28.68
N GLY A 173 -19.87 -4.22 29.77
CA GLY A 173 -20.42 -4.73 31.05
C GLY A 173 -21.95 -5.02 31.03
N ILE A 174 -22.52 -5.15 29.83
CA ILE A 174 -23.97 -5.27 29.56
C ILE A 174 -24.35 -6.75 29.27
N VAL A 175 -23.37 -7.63 29.09
CA VAL A 175 -23.58 -9.00 28.55
C VAL A 175 -24.18 -9.98 29.56
N GLU A 176 -24.26 -9.65 30.85
CA GLU A 176 -24.83 -10.57 31.86
C GLU A 176 -26.35 -10.78 31.73
N ASP A 177 -27.08 -9.90 31.02
CA ASP A 177 -28.56 -9.91 30.95
C ASP A 177 -29.16 -10.03 29.52
N PHE A 178 -28.34 -10.17 28.47
CA PHE A 178 -28.82 -10.32 27.08
C PHE A 178 -28.58 -11.74 26.54
N SER A 179 -29.55 -12.29 25.78
CA SER A 179 -29.31 -13.53 25.04
C SER A 179 -28.30 -13.27 23.91
N LEU A 180 -27.03 -13.59 24.14
CA LEU A 180 -26.02 -13.68 23.10
C LEU A 180 -26.49 -14.71 22.06
N VAL A 181 -26.72 -14.27 20.83
CA VAL A 181 -26.79 -15.15 19.66
C VAL A 181 -25.48 -14.89 18.92
N GLY A 182 -24.52 -15.80 19.08
CA GLY A 182 -23.18 -15.69 18.52
C GLY A 182 -22.94 -16.81 17.52
N GLY A 183 -22.48 -16.48 16.32
CA GLY A 183 -22.07 -17.46 15.32
C GLY A 183 -20.55 -17.61 15.35
N VAL A 184 -20.06 -18.82 15.59
CA VAL A 184 -18.64 -19.15 15.51
C VAL A 184 -18.45 -20.17 14.39
N ALA A 185 -17.57 -19.87 13.43
CA ALA A 185 -17.14 -20.79 12.39
C ALA A 185 -15.63 -21.03 12.52
N VAL A 186 -15.23 -22.30 12.57
CA VAL A 186 -13.83 -22.71 12.62
C VAL A 186 -13.58 -23.67 11.47
N ALA A 187 -12.61 -23.36 10.61
CA ALA A 187 -12.17 -24.23 9.54
C ALA A 187 -10.67 -24.50 9.68
N LYS A 188 -10.30 -25.78 9.69
CA LYS A 188 -8.90 -26.21 9.77
C LYS A 188 -8.63 -27.32 8.77
N ALA A 189 -7.64 -27.13 7.90
CA ALA A 189 -7.22 -28.14 6.93
C ALA A 189 -5.71 -28.36 6.99
N THR A 190 -5.28 -29.63 7.10
CA THR A 190 -3.86 -30.00 7.10
C THR A 190 -3.56 -31.01 6.01
N SER A 191 -2.63 -30.69 5.12
CA SER A 191 -2.10 -31.60 4.11
C SER A 191 -0.57 -31.71 4.23
N LEU A 192 -0.06 -32.93 4.12
CA LEU A 192 1.37 -33.21 4.23
C LEU A 192 1.78 -34.32 3.27
N ILE A 193 2.78 -34.04 2.44
CA ILE A 193 3.58 -35.04 1.75
C ILE A 193 4.99 -34.99 2.32
N SER A 194 5.46 -36.11 2.87
CA SER A 194 6.82 -36.22 3.40
C SER A 194 7.57 -37.40 2.80
N ILE A 195 8.78 -37.16 2.32
CA ILE A 195 9.68 -38.14 1.72
C ILE A 195 10.96 -38.18 2.52
N SER A 196 11.10 -39.21 3.36
CA SER A 196 12.20 -39.31 4.33
C SER A 196 13.54 -39.59 3.66
N THR A 197 14.62 -39.33 4.39
CA THR A 197 15.99 -39.59 3.93
C THR A 197 16.23 -41.04 3.48
N GLY A 198 17.14 -41.23 2.54
CA GLY A 198 17.50 -42.54 1.98
C GLY A 198 16.44 -43.17 1.06
N SER A 199 15.22 -42.61 0.98
CA SER A 199 14.22 -43.05 0.00
C SER A 199 14.60 -42.65 -1.43
N GLN A 200 14.07 -43.36 -2.42
CA GLN A 200 14.35 -43.18 -3.85
C GLN A 200 13.07 -43.23 -4.66
N ILE A 201 12.80 -42.18 -5.45
CA ILE A 201 11.76 -42.14 -6.46
C ILE A 201 12.43 -42.12 -7.83
N ILE A 202 12.14 -43.11 -8.68
CA ILE A 202 12.70 -43.24 -10.02
C ILE A 202 11.56 -43.38 -11.02
N ALA A 203 11.41 -42.40 -11.92
CA ALA A 203 10.26 -42.29 -12.81
C ALA A 203 10.61 -41.64 -14.16
N ASP A 204 9.70 -41.69 -15.13
CA ASP A 204 9.75 -40.78 -16.27
C ASP A 204 9.42 -39.35 -15.81
N SER A 205 8.44 -39.17 -14.93
CA SER A 205 8.09 -37.88 -14.33
C SER A 205 7.59 -38.04 -12.89
N PHE A 206 7.82 -37.02 -12.06
CA PHE A 206 7.34 -37.01 -10.68
C PHE A 206 6.58 -35.72 -10.36
N ALA A 207 5.41 -35.85 -9.73
CA ALA A 207 4.63 -34.72 -9.23
C ALA A 207 4.21 -34.96 -7.78
N ALA A 208 4.35 -33.95 -6.93
CA ALA A 208 3.80 -33.93 -5.57
C ALA A 208 3.01 -32.64 -5.36
N LEU A 209 1.76 -32.74 -4.90
CA LEU A 209 0.89 -31.62 -4.56
C LEU A 209 0.31 -31.82 -3.16
N SER A 210 0.61 -30.91 -2.25
CA SER A 210 -0.09 -30.78 -0.97
C SER A 210 -1.00 -29.55 -1.02
N ALA A 211 -2.30 -29.71 -0.82
CA ALA A 211 -3.24 -28.61 -0.84
C ALA A 211 -4.18 -28.64 0.36
N SER A 212 -4.36 -27.50 1.01
CA SER A 212 -5.27 -27.31 2.14
C SER A 212 -6.23 -26.20 1.79
N TYR A 213 -7.52 -26.53 1.73
CA TYR A 213 -8.60 -25.62 1.39
C TYR A 213 -9.46 -25.36 2.62
N ILE A 214 -9.63 -24.09 2.98
CA ILE A 214 -10.56 -23.70 4.03
C ILE A 214 -11.62 -22.72 3.54
N ALA A 215 -12.84 -22.91 4.05
CA ALA A 215 -13.87 -21.90 4.01
C ALA A 215 -14.49 -21.79 5.41
N ALA A 216 -14.47 -20.60 6.00
CA ALA A 216 -15.18 -20.31 7.24
C ALA A 216 -16.12 -19.12 7.03
N SER A 217 -17.41 -19.33 7.28
CA SER A 217 -18.41 -18.28 7.17
C SER A 217 -19.27 -18.22 8.44
N ALA A 218 -19.35 -17.06 9.08
CA ALA A 218 -20.19 -16.83 10.25
C ALA A 218 -21.05 -15.59 10.01
N SER A 219 -22.38 -15.74 10.01
CA SER A 219 -23.31 -14.62 9.74
C SER A 219 -24.60 -14.69 10.58
N PRO A 220 -24.51 -14.69 11.93
CA PRO A 220 -25.67 -14.71 12.81
C PRO A 220 -26.54 -13.47 12.60
N VAL A 221 -27.85 -13.65 12.44
CA VAL A 221 -28.82 -12.55 12.38
C VAL A 221 -29.49 -12.43 13.74
N ALA A 222 -28.96 -11.55 14.59
CA ALA A 222 -29.50 -11.32 15.93
C ALA A 222 -30.42 -10.10 16.00
N ILE A 223 -31.41 -10.13 16.90
CA ILE A 223 -32.33 -9.01 17.09
C ILE A 223 -31.61 -7.83 17.77
N ALA A 224 -30.77 -8.04 18.78
CA ALA A 224 -30.13 -6.93 19.52
C ALA A 224 -28.60 -6.85 19.34
N VAL A 225 -27.89 -7.96 19.56
CA VAL A 225 -26.43 -8.04 19.47
C VAL A 225 -26.04 -9.24 18.63
N GLY A 226 -25.40 -9.02 17.48
CA GLY A 226 -24.90 -10.08 16.61
C GLY A 226 -23.38 -10.17 16.72
N VAL A 227 -22.86 -11.31 17.16
CA VAL A 227 -21.41 -11.56 17.29
C VAL A 227 -21.02 -12.70 16.36
N ALA A 228 -20.12 -12.43 15.42
CA ALA A 228 -19.59 -13.41 14.48
C ALA A 228 -18.08 -13.60 14.71
N VAL A 229 -17.63 -14.85 14.77
CA VAL A 229 -16.20 -15.19 14.85
C VAL A 229 -15.88 -16.21 13.77
N GLY A 230 -14.89 -15.93 12.92
CA GLY A 230 -14.35 -16.87 11.95
C GLY A 230 -12.88 -17.17 12.25
N VAL A 231 -12.52 -18.45 12.36
CA VAL A 231 -11.13 -18.88 12.53
C VAL A 231 -10.76 -19.83 11.41
N GLY A 232 -9.74 -19.46 10.65
CA GLY A 232 -9.17 -20.25 9.57
C GLY A 232 -7.75 -20.67 9.88
N ILE A 233 -7.44 -21.96 9.79
CA ILE A 233 -6.08 -22.49 9.93
C ILE A 233 -5.79 -23.44 8.78
N SER A 234 -4.88 -23.07 7.89
CA SER A 234 -4.45 -23.95 6.80
C SER A 234 -2.96 -24.26 6.87
N ASN A 235 -2.64 -25.52 6.62
CA ASN A 235 -1.26 -25.98 6.62
C ASN A 235 -1.06 -26.97 5.46
N ALA A 236 -0.29 -26.60 4.44
CA ALA A 236 0.01 -27.44 3.29
C ALA A 236 1.52 -27.57 3.10
N GLN A 237 2.05 -28.80 3.13
CA GLN A 237 3.50 -29.02 3.09
C GLN A 237 3.95 -30.17 2.19
N VAL A 238 5.00 -29.92 1.42
CA VAL A 238 5.79 -30.96 0.73
C VAL A 238 7.22 -30.92 1.25
N ILE A 239 7.65 -32.00 1.90
CA ILE A 239 8.99 -32.14 2.49
C ILE A 239 9.72 -33.32 1.82
N VAL A 240 10.90 -33.08 1.26
CA VAL A 240 11.65 -34.08 0.49
C VAL A 240 13.10 -34.16 0.94
N ASP A 241 13.46 -35.16 1.73
CA ASP A 241 14.83 -35.45 2.17
C ASP A 241 15.48 -36.64 1.42
N GLY A 242 14.73 -37.25 0.49
CA GLY A 242 15.15 -38.41 -0.30
C GLY A 242 15.87 -38.09 -1.61
N THR A 243 16.01 -39.11 -2.46
CA THR A 243 16.53 -39.02 -3.83
C THR A 243 15.39 -39.07 -4.84
N ILE A 244 15.38 -38.17 -5.82
CA ILE A 244 14.44 -38.18 -6.95
C ILE A 244 15.25 -38.25 -8.26
N ILE A 245 14.90 -39.19 -9.12
CA ILE A 245 15.49 -39.37 -10.45
C ILE A 245 14.36 -39.45 -11.47
N THR A 246 14.26 -38.46 -12.35
CA THR A 246 13.25 -38.42 -13.42
C THR A 246 13.88 -38.29 -14.80
N ALA A 247 13.31 -38.94 -15.82
CA ALA A 247 13.73 -38.76 -17.21
C ALA A 247 13.19 -37.45 -17.83
N GLY A 248 12.08 -36.94 -17.32
CA GLY A 248 11.41 -35.69 -17.66
C GLY A 248 11.21 -34.83 -16.40
N ASP A 249 10.07 -34.14 -16.32
CA ASP A 249 9.83 -33.10 -15.32
C ASP A 249 9.63 -33.63 -13.89
N CYS A 250 10.02 -32.82 -12.92
CA CYS A 250 9.76 -32.98 -11.50
C CYS A 250 9.07 -31.73 -10.95
N THR A 251 7.87 -31.86 -10.39
CA THR A 251 7.09 -30.74 -9.85
C THR A 251 6.70 -31.00 -8.40
N LEU A 252 7.03 -30.08 -7.50
CA LEU A 252 6.70 -30.13 -6.08
C LEU A 252 5.92 -28.87 -5.71
N LYS A 253 4.69 -29.02 -5.21
CA LYS A 253 3.79 -27.90 -4.95
C LYS A 253 3.12 -27.97 -3.59
N SER A 254 2.99 -26.81 -2.94
CA SER A 254 2.08 -26.62 -1.81
C SER A 254 1.09 -25.48 -2.09
N LEU A 255 -0.15 -25.64 -1.67
CA LEU A 255 -1.21 -24.63 -1.78
C LEU A 255 -1.98 -24.53 -0.47
N ALA A 256 -1.96 -23.36 0.15
CA ALA A 256 -2.92 -22.97 1.18
C ALA A 256 -3.93 -22.01 0.54
N ASP A 257 -5.20 -22.41 0.46
CA ASP A 257 -6.26 -21.64 -0.20
C ASP A 257 -7.37 -21.38 0.82
N ASN A 258 -7.54 -20.11 1.17
CA ASN A 258 -8.27 -19.70 2.36
C ASN A 258 -9.38 -18.70 2.02
N THR A 259 -10.59 -18.96 2.49
CA THR A 259 -11.72 -18.04 2.37
C THR A 259 -12.41 -17.83 3.71
N LEU A 260 -12.40 -16.62 4.23
CA LEU A 260 -13.13 -16.21 5.43
C LEU A 260 -14.20 -15.17 5.07
N ASN A 261 -15.42 -15.37 5.55
CA ASN A 261 -16.51 -14.41 5.45
C ASN A 261 -17.25 -14.29 6.79
N VAL A 262 -16.87 -13.30 7.59
CA VAL A 262 -17.38 -13.10 8.95
C VAL A 262 -18.25 -11.87 8.98
N GLU A 263 -19.55 -12.03 9.20
CA GLU A 263 -20.55 -10.97 9.26
C GLU A 263 -21.26 -10.92 10.63
N GLY A 264 -20.92 -9.94 11.45
CA GLY A 264 -21.59 -9.66 12.72
C GLY A 264 -22.64 -8.58 12.56
N ALA A 265 -23.92 -8.96 12.38
CA ALA A 265 -25.00 -8.00 12.13
C ALA A 265 -26.12 -8.08 13.19
N SER A 266 -26.71 -6.93 13.55
CA SER A 266 -27.96 -6.90 14.34
C SER A 266 -29.03 -5.97 13.76
N GLY A 267 -30.30 -6.36 13.97
CA GLY A 267 -31.50 -5.64 13.51
C GLY A 267 -32.07 -4.61 14.51
N GLY A 268 -31.52 -4.53 15.72
CA GLY A 268 -31.95 -3.66 16.82
C GLY A 268 -33.16 -4.15 17.63
N LEU A 269 -33.15 -3.85 18.94
CA LEU A 269 -34.30 -3.97 19.85
C LEU A 269 -34.45 -2.61 20.56
N LYS A 270 -35.68 -2.06 20.61
CA LYS A 270 -36.02 -0.68 21.06
C LYS A 270 -34.95 0.01 21.91
N GLY A 271 -34.02 0.72 21.25
CA GLY A 271 -33.02 1.57 21.89
C GLY A 271 -31.55 1.22 21.65
N PHE A 272 -31.16 -0.03 21.34
CA PHE A 272 -29.74 -0.41 21.19
C PHE A 272 -29.51 -1.49 20.11
N SER A 273 -28.40 -1.38 19.38
CA SER A 273 -27.89 -2.40 18.43
C SER A 273 -26.37 -2.52 18.56
N ALA A 274 -25.85 -3.75 18.48
CA ALA A 274 -24.41 -3.97 18.31
C ALA A 274 -24.10 -5.10 17.31
N GLY A 275 -23.09 -4.90 16.47
CA GLY A 275 -22.54 -5.89 15.55
C GLY A 275 -21.04 -6.06 15.82
N VAL A 276 -20.60 -7.29 16.02
CA VAL A 276 -19.18 -7.60 16.25
C VAL A 276 -18.75 -8.71 15.31
N ALA A 277 -17.70 -8.48 14.53
CA ALA A 277 -17.11 -9.47 13.63
C ALA A 277 -15.62 -9.62 13.93
N VAL A 278 -15.16 -10.85 14.10
CA VAL A 278 -13.77 -11.17 14.41
C VAL A 278 -13.29 -12.28 13.48
N SER A 279 -12.31 -12.02 12.64
CA SER A 279 -11.65 -13.03 11.81
C SER A 279 -10.20 -13.25 12.25
N VAL A 280 -9.77 -14.50 12.14
CA VAL A 280 -8.40 -14.93 12.47
C VAL A 280 -7.98 -15.92 11.41
N LEU A 281 -6.99 -15.57 10.60
CA LEU A 281 -6.46 -16.42 9.55
C LEU A 281 -4.98 -16.72 9.81
N VAL A 282 -4.64 -18.00 9.87
CA VAL A 282 -3.25 -18.46 9.96
C VAL A 282 -3.01 -19.44 8.82
N SER A 283 -2.11 -19.09 7.91
CA SER A 283 -1.84 -19.85 6.70
C SER A 283 -0.37 -20.28 6.60
N THR A 284 -0.13 -21.52 6.20
CA THR A 284 1.21 -22.04 5.93
C THR A 284 1.20 -22.85 4.65
N SER A 285 2.03 -22.44 3.68
CA SER A 285 2.31 -23.18 2.46
C SER A 285 3.81 -23.35 2.29
N LYS A 286 4.28 -24.60 2.31
CA LYS A 286 5.72 -24.90 2.30
C LYS A 286 6.10 -26.01 1.34
N VAL A 287 7.13 -25.77 0.52
CA VAL A 287 7.88 -26.81 -0.19
C VAL A 287 9.34 -26.76 0.24
N SER A 288 9.83 -27.85 0.83
CA SER A 288 11.20 -27.95 1.34
C SER A 288 11.89 -29.19 0.78
N VAL A 289 12.92 -28.98 -0.04
CA VAL A 289 13.78 -30.06 -0.55
C VAL A 289 15.12 -30.05 0.20
N GLY A 290 15.43 -31.14 0.90
CA GLY A 290 16.70 -31.41 1.60
C GLY A 290 16.79 -30.92 3.05
N GLY A 291 15.85 -30.05 3.46
CA GLY A 291 15.74 -29.54 4.84
C GLY A 291 17.07 -29.02 5.43
N SER A 292 17.17 -29.00 6.76
CA SER A 292 18.39 -28.60 7.48
C SER A 292 19.56 -29.60 7.37
N ALA A 293 19.31 -30.81 6.83
CA ALA A 293 20.32 -31.84 6.69
C ALA A 293 21.11 -31.74 5.37
N GLY A 294 20.56 -31.11 4.33
CA GLY A 294 21.22 -30.87 3.05
C GLY A 294 21.58 -32.15 2.28
N THR A 295 20.90 -33.28 2.54
CA THR A 295 21.27 -34.61 2.01
C THR A 295 20.46 -35.07 0.79
N SER A 296 19.50 -34.28 0.30
CA SER A 296 18.71 -34.60 -0.89
C SER A 296 19.56 -34.68 -2.16
N ASN A 297 19.14 -35.54 -3.10
CA ASN A 297 19.77 -35.69 -4.41
C ASN A 297 18.70 -35.74 -5.51
N LEU A 298 18.69 -34.74 -6.40
CA LEU A 298 17.72 -34.63 -7.48
C LEU A 298 18.44 -34.71 -8.83
N GLN A 299 18.02 -35.64 -9.68
CA GLN A 299 18.44 -35.77 -11.08
C GLN A 299 17.21 -35.69 -11.98
N VAL A 300 17.04 -34.60 -12.71
CA VAL A 300 15.82 -34.30 -13.46
C VAL A 300 16.15 -34.11 -14.93
N GLY A 301 15.63 -34.99 -15.79
CA GLY A 301 15.86 -34.93 -17.24
C GLY A 301 15.03 -33.88 -17.98
N GLY A 302 14.01 -33.32 -17.33
CA GLY A 302 13.22 -32.16 -17.78
C GLY A 302 13.40 -30.94 -16.88
N ASN A 303 12.32 -30.23 -16.60
CA ASN A 303 12.29 -29.06 -15.70
C ASN A 303 12.05 -29.47 -14.24
N LEU A 304 12.62 -28.71 -13.31
CA LEU A 304 12.36 -28.81 -11.87
C LEU A 304 11.58 -27.58 -11.39
N THR A 305 10.40 -27.82 -10.83
CA THR A 305 9.55 -26.76 -10.26
C THR A 305 9.31 -27.03 -8.78
N ILE A 306 9.62 -26.04 -7.94
CA ILE A 306 9.35 -25.99 -6.50
C ILE A 306 8.51 -24.73 -6.28
N ASP A 307 7.25 -24.91 -5.88
CA ASP A 307 6.22 -23.87 -5.95
C ASP A 307 5.36 -23.90 -4.68
N ALA A 308 5.56 -22.93 -3.78
CA ALA A 308 4.72 -22.74 -2.61
C ALA A 308 3.77 -21.56 -2.84
N ARG A 309 2.48 -21.76 -2.60
CA ARG A 309 1.47 -20.71 -2.80
C ARG A 309 0.50 -20.58 -1.62
N THR A 310 0.20 -19.36 -1.24
CA THR A 310 -0.90 -19.00 -0.36
C THR A 310 -1.86 -18.09 -1.13
N ILE A 311 -3.16 -18.36 -1.03
CA ILE A 311 -4.22 -17.49 -1.54
C ILE A 311 -5.16 -17.20 -0.38
N ASP A 312 -5.25 -15.93 0.01
CA ASP A 312 -6.06 -15.48 1.13
C ASP A 312 -7.21 -14.60 0.62
N ARG A 313 -8.43 -14.89 1.09
CA ARG A 313 -9.63 -14.09 0.85
C ARG A 313 -10.32 -13.85 2.18
N ASN A 314 -10.35 -12.61 2.68
CA ASN A 314 -10.94 -12.37 4.00
C ASN A 314 -11.87 -11.17 4.01
N ARG A 315 -13.17 -11.43 4.20
CA ARG A 315 -14.18 -10.40 4.47
C ARG A 315 -14.57 -10.43 5.94
N THR A 316 -14.27 -9.36 6.67
CA THR A 316 -14.71 -9.17 8.05
C THR A 316 -15.63 -7.96 8.16
N PHE A 317 -16.92 -8.19 8.33
CA PHE A 317 -17.94 -7.15 8.29
C PHE A 317 -18.77 -7.08 9.58
N ALA A 318 -18.76 -5.93 10.24
CA ALA A 318 -19.62 -5.66 11.39
C ALA A 318 -20.68 -4.61 11.05
N ARG A 319 -21.93 -4.87 11.40
CA ARG A 319 -23.05 -3.96 11.15
C ARG A 319 -23.97 -3.80 12.36
N SER A 320 -24.32 -2.55 12.64
CA SER A 320 -25.30 -2.18 13.66
C SER A 320 -26.22 -1.10 13.11
N THR A 321 -27.53 -1.34 13.13
CA THR A 321 -28.56 -0.37 12.72
C THR A 321 -29.72 -0.41 13.72
N THR A 322 -30.27 0.74 14.06
CA THR A 322 -31.47 0.84 14.89
C THR A 322 -32.63 1.50 14.14
N ASP A 323 -33.86 1.11 14.47
CA ASP A 323 -35.11 1.73 13.98
C ASP A 323 -35.28 3.21 14.43
N GLU A 324 -36.38 3.85 14.01
CA GLU A 324 -36.74 5.26 14.33
C GLU A 324 -36.81 5.59 15.83
N ASN A 325 -36.76 4.58 16.72
CA ASN A 325 -36.79 4.74 18.17
C ASN A 325 -35.47 4.33 18.85
N GLY A 326 -34.47 3.98 18.06
CA GLY A 326 -33.18 3.49 18.51
C GLY A 326 -32.20 4.59 18.92
N LYS A 327 -31.44 4.33 19.99
CA LYS A 327 -30.67 5.35 20.72
C LYS A 327 -29.16 5.19 20.60
N ALA A 328 -28.67 3.97 20.34
CA ALA A 328 -27.25 3.71 20.22
C ALA A 328 -26.93 2.50 19.32
N GLY A 329 -26.00 2.69 18.37
CA GLY A 329 -25.41 1.64 17.55
C GLY A 329 -23.90 1.48 17.81
N LEU A 330 -23.39 0.25 17.72
CA LEU A 330 -21.97 -0.07 17.81
C LEU A 330 -21.59 -1.18 16.81
N ALA A 331 -20.60 -0.93 15.95
CA ALA A 331 -20.03 -1.93 15.06
C ALA A 331 -18.53 -2.08 15.28
N ILE A 332 -18.06 -3.31 15.51
CA ILE A 332 -16.64 -3.62 15.71
C ILE A 332 -16.24 -4.76 14.78
N ALA A 333 -15.36 -4.48 13.82
CA ALA A 333 -14.75 -5.48 12.95
C ALA A 333 -13.25 -5.59 13.25
N PHE A 334 -12.76 -6.80 13.44
CA PHE A 334 -11.36 -7.08 13.74
C PHE A 334 -10.87 -8.26 12.89
N SER A 335 -9.82 -8.06 12.09
CA SER A 335 -9.11 -9.13 11.39
C SER A 335 -7.66 -9.24 11.88
N TYR A 336 -7.21 -10.48 12.09
CA TYR A 336 -5.82 -10.84 12.32
C TYR A 336 -5.38 -11.92 11.33
N GLU A 337 -4.33 -11.65 10.58
CA GLU A 337 -3.79 -12.53 9.54
C GLU A 337 -2.29 -12.75 9.73
N GLU A 338 -1.87 -14.01 9.65
CA GLU A 338 -0.47 -14.42 9.78
C GLU A 338 -0.16 -15.51 8.75
N GLY A 339 0.61 -15.16 7.71
CA GLY A 339 0.93 -16.03 6.58
C GLY A 339 2.41 -16.37 6.47
N LEU A 340 2.71 -17.66 6.23
CA LEU A 340 4.04 -18.16 5.85
C LEU A 340 3.98 -18.89 4.51
N THR A 341 4.69 -18.38 3.51
CA THR A 341 4.87 -19.04 2.20
C THR A 341 6.34 -19.27 1.93
N GLU A 342 6.77 -20.53 1.85
CA GLU A 342 8.20 -20.87 1.79
C GLU A 342 8.52 -21.95 0.74
N ALA A 343 9.45 -21.62 -0.17
CA ALA A 343 10.01 -22.54 -1.15
C ALA A 343 11.53 -22.65 -1.00
N CYS A 344 12.03 -23.86 -0.75
CA CYS A 344 13.44 -24.12 -0.46
C CYS A 344 14.00 -25.27 -1.31
N LEU A 345 15.16 -25.02 -1.94
CA LEU A 345 15.95 -26.03 -2.65
C LEU A 345 17.33 -26.23 -2.00
N ALA A 346 17.60 -27.43 -1.48
CA ALA A 346 18.89 -27.82 -0.92
C ALA A 346 19.44 -29.12 -1.56
N GLY A 347 20.64 -29.50 -1.12
CA GLY A 347 21.29 -30.75 -1.51
C GLY A 347 22.05 -30.67 -2.83
N THR A 348 22.17 -31.81 -3.51
CA THR A 348 22.80 -31.92 -4.84
C THR A 348 21.73 -32.05 -5.92
N VAL A 349 21.73 -31.15 -6.89
CA VAL A 349 20.64 -31.03 -7.88
C VAL A 349 21.25 -30.88 -9.27
N ASP A 350 20.87 -31.76 -10.21
CA ASP A 350 21.28 -31.72 -11.62
C ASP A 350 20.03 -31.81 -12.52
N VAL A 351 19.80 -30.76 -13.31
CA VAL A 351 18.57 -30.56 -14.11
C VAL A 351 18.93 -30.27 -15.56
N LEU A 352 18.37 -31.04 -16.51
CA LEU A 352 18.60 -30.84 -17.94
C LEU A 352 17.70 -29.75 -18.57
N GLY A 353 16.65 -29.34 -17.88
CA GLY A 353 15.80 -28.20 -18.23
C GLY A 353 16.04 -26.99 -17.33
N ASP A 354 14.97 -26.23 -17.10
CA ASP A 354 14.96 -25.05 -16.24
C ASP A 354 14.67 -25.43 -14.77
N ILE A 355 15.14 -24.60 -13.84
CA ILE A 355 14.84 -24.68 -12.40
C ILE A 355 14.02 -23.46 -11.97
N VAL A 356 12.90 -23.69 -11.30
CA VAL A 356 12.10 -22.65 -10.66
C VAL A 356 11.92 -22.98 -9.18
N VAL A 357 12.32 -22.05 -8.32
CA VAL A 357 12.04 -22.04 -6.87
C VAL A 357 11.21 -20.80 -6.58
N GLY A 358 9.91 -20.98 -6.38
CA GLY A 358 8.93 -19.90 -6.30
C GLY A 358 8.09 -19.95 -5.02
N ALA A 359 7.94 -18.82 -4.35
CA ALA A 359 7.02 -18.62 -3.23
C ALA A 359 6.10 -17.43 -3.53
N TYR A 360 4.79 -17.65 -3.50
CA TYR A 360 3.78 -16.67 -3.95
C TYR A 360 2.66 -16.54 -2.91
N MET A 361 2.50 -15.37 -2.31
CA MET A 361 1.35 -15.02 -1.49
C MET A 361 0.50 -14.01 -2.26
N ILE A 362 -0.79 -14.32 -2.41
CA ILE A 362 -1.75 -13.50 -3.16
C ILE A 362 -2.98 -13.28 -2.29
N GLU A 363 -3.39 -12.02 -2.15
CA GLU A 363 -4.67 -11.63 -1.57
C GLU A 363 -5.71 -11.42 -2.69
N GLU A 364 -6.86 -12.07 -2.61
CA GLU A 364 -7.99 -11.94 -3.55
C GLU A 364 -9.27 -11.63 -2.77
N GLY A 365 -10.26 -10.97 -3.37
CA GLY A 365 -11.54 -10.80 -2.67
C GLY A 365 -12.55 -11.91 -2.88
N VAL A 366 -13.59 -11.88 -2.04
CA VAL A 366 -14.71 -12.82 -2.03
C VAL A 366 -15.81 -12.31 -2.98
N GLU A 367 -16.32 -13.16 -3.89
CA GLU A 367 -17.44 -12.78 -4.77
C GLU A 367 -18.70 -12.42 -3.96
N ALA A 368 -19.08 -11.13 -3.99
CA ALA A 368 -20.28 -10.62 -3.33
C ALA A 368 -21.32 -10.18 -4.38
N ASN A 369 -22.61 -10.47 -4.15
CA ASN A 369 -23.68 -10.12 -5.08
C ASN A 369 -23.79 -8.58 -5.25
N LYS A 370 -23.35 -8.10 -6.43
CA LYS A 370 -23.53 -6.76 -7.07
C LYS A 370 -23.87 -5.59 -6.14
N LEU A 371 -22.82 -4.87 -5.73
CA LEU A 371 -22.90 -3.71 -4.85
C LEU A 371 -22.37 -2.44 -5.55
N PHE A 372 -23.25 -1.60 -6.12
CA PHE A 372 -22.92 -0.42 -6.97
C PHE A 372 -22.15 0.77 -6.31
N LEU A 373 -21.41 0.55 -5.23
CA LEU A 373 -20.40 1.46 -4.65
C LEU A 373 -19.15 0.73 -4.12
N PHE A 374 -19.12 -0.60 -4.20
CA PHE A 374 -18.05 -1.46 -3.70
C PHE A 374 -17.69 -2.46 -4.82
N PRO A 375 -16.44 -2.90 -4.96
CA PRO A 375 -16.09 -3.89 -5.98
C PRO A 375 -16.97 -5.14 -5.84
N SER A 376 -17.26 -5.84 -6.95
CA SER A 376 -18.00 -7.11 -6.97
C SER A 376 -17.27 -8.29 -6.28
N ILE A 377 -16.12 -7.98 -5.68
CA ILE A 377 -15.12 -8.83 -5.06
C ILE A 377 -14.73 -8.07 -3.77
N GLU A 378 -15.16 -8.52 -2.60
CA GLU A 378 -14.92 -7.84 -1.30
C GLU A 378 -13.80 -8.55 -0.52
N ASP A 379 -12.73 -7.82 -0.20
CA ASP A 379 -11.62 -8.24 0.64
C ASP A 379 -11.32 -7.17 1.69
N GLY A 380 -11.03 -7.52 2.94
CA GLY A 380 -10.68 -6.60 4.02
C GLY A 380 -11.69 -6.47 5.17
N VAL A 381 -11.59 -5.35 5.92
CA VAL A 381 -12.29 -5.13 7.20
C VAL A 381 -13.24 -3.95 7.14
N TYR A 382 -14.50 -4.19 7.48
CA TYR A 382 -15.62 -3.26 7.28
C TYR A 382 -16.44 -3.12 8.55
N ALA A 383 -16.65 -1.90 9.05
CA ALA A 383 -17.52 -1.63 10.19
C ALA A 383 -18.54 -0.54 9.86
N TYR A 384 -19.82 -0.82 10.06
CA TYR A 384 -20.90 0.16 9.84
C TYR A 384 -21.83 0.24 11.05
N SER A 385 -22.00 1.44 11.60
CA SER A 385 -22.91 1.69 12.71
C SER A 385 -23.86 2.84 12.39
N GLY A 386 -25.15 2.64 12.63
CA GLY A 386 -26.19 3.61 12.36
C GLY A 386 -27.21 3.73 13.50
N ALA A 387 -27.61 4.95 13.85
CA ALA A 387 -28.78 5.24 14.67
C ALA A 387 -29.83 6.03 13.86
N ASN A 388 -31.11 5.71 14.07
CA ASN A 388 -32.25 6.35 13.43
C ASN A 388 -32.23 6.27 11.89
N ILE A 389 -31.99 5.06 11.38
CA ILE A 389 -31.83 4.78 9.95
C ILE A 389 -32.83 3.67 9.57
N ASN A 390 -33.81 4.00 8.71
CA ASN A 390 -34.82 3.05 8.24
C ASN A 390 -34.21 2.08 7.22
N VAL A 391 -34.23 0.78 7.54
CA VAL A 391 -33.77 -0.29 6.64
C VAL A 391 -35.00 -1.05 6.12
N SER A 392 -35.24 -0.99 4.81
CA SER A 392 -36.40 -1.54 4.09
C SER A 392 -36.33 -3.04 3.80
N GLY A 393 -35.30 -3.73 4.31
CA GLY A 393 -35.16 -5.18 4.21
C GLY A 393 -34.45 -5.65 2.93
N ASP A 394 -33.95 -4.74 2.08
CA ASP A 394 -32.91 -5.03 1.09
C ASP A 394 -31.59 -4.42 1.59
N HIS A 395 -30.86 -5.25 2.36
CA HIS A 395 -29.92 -4.86 3.42
C HIS A 395 -28.75 -3.96 2.97
N LEU A 396 -28.51 -3.88 1.67
CA LEU A 396 -27.34 -3.30 1.04
C LEU A 396 -27.68 -2.06 0.17
N THR A 397 -28.94 -1.90 -0.20
CA THR A 397 -29.43 -0.78 -1.02
C THR A 397 -29.83 0.42 -0.15
N ASP A 398 -30.25 0.16 1.10
CA ASP A 398 -30.60 1.19 2.09
C ASP A 398 -29.36 1.86 2.71
N ILE A 399 -28.27 1.10 2.93
CA ILE A 399 -26.96 1.63 3.36
C ILE A 399 -26.44 2.68 2.35
N LYS A 400 -26.74 2.52 1.05
CA LYS A 400 -26.39 3.47 -0.01
C LYS A 400 -27.08 4.82 0.13
N GLY A 401 -28.30 4.88 0.68
CA GLY A 401 -29.03 6.13 0.89
C GLY A 401 -28.51 6.96 2.07
N VAL A 402 -27.92 6.29 3.06
CA VAL A 402 -27.47 6.87 4.35
C VAL A 402 -26.00 7.33 4.30
N ILE A 403 -25.15 6.66 3.51
CA ILE A 403 -23.75 7.05 3.28
C ILE A 403 -23.65 8.39 2.53
N THR A 404 -24.63 8.72 1.69
CA THR A 404 -24.84 10.06 1.11
C THR A 404 -25.39 11.09 2.11
N GLY A 405 -25.33 10.81 3.42
CA GLY A 405 -25.78 11.60 4.58
C GLY A 405 -24.67 12.43 5.26
N LYS A 406 -24.58 12.61 6.58
CA LYS A 406 -23.91 13.80 7.18
C LYS A 406 -22.88 13.56 8.32
N ILE A 407 -21.54 13.85 8.28
CA ILE A 407 -20.45 13.68 9.33
C ILE A 407 -19.65 14.88 10.02
N SER A 408 -19.21 14.83 11.31
CA SER A 408 -17.97 15.47 12.00
C SER A 408 -17.58 15.19 13.50
N GLY A 409 -16.34 14.75 13.90
CA GLY A 409 -15.42 14.88 15.16
C GLY A 409 -15.74 14.60 16.67
N PHE A 410 -15.07 13.69 17.45
CA PHE A 410 -13.78 13.74 18.18
C PHE A 410 -13.41 12.48 19.05
N ALA A 411 -12.20 11.90 18.94
CA ALA A 411 -11.58 11.07 20.01
C ALA A 411 -10.03 11.10 20.03
N LYS A 412 -9.41 10.94 21.22
CA LYS A 412 -8.08 10.29 21.42
C LYS A 412 -7.59 10.18 22.87
N LYS A 413 -8.29 10.72 23.89
CA LYS A 413 -7.87 10.55 25.30
C LYS A 413 -8.99 10.14 26.28
N HIS A 414 -10.24 10.21 25.84
CA HIS A 414 -11.41 10.06 26.70
C HIS A 414 -12.27 8.81 26.42
N ILE A 415 -11.92 7.94 25.45
CA ILE A 415 -12.68 6.70 25.19
C ILE A 415 -12.75 5.82 26.44
N LYS A 416 -11.64 5.74 27.19
CA LYS A 416 -11.55 4.95 28.44
C LYS A 416 -12.30 5.57 29.63
N GLU A 417 -12.39 6.90 29.70
CA GLU A 417 -13.14 7.61 30.76
C GLU A 417 -14.63 7.73 30.46
N PHE A 418 -15.02 7.82 29.19
CA PHE A 418 -16.42 7.91 28.74
C PHE A 418 -17.16 6.59 28.94
N ILE A 419 -16.54 5.45 28.59
CA ILE A 419 -17.11 4.11 28.83
C ILE A 419 -17.28 3.87 30.35
N ASN A 420 -16.28 4.20 31.16
CA ASN A 420 -16.34 4.02 32.62
C ASN A 420 -17.35 4.95 33.31
N LYS A 421 -17.46 6.21 32.89
CA LYS A 421 -18.22 7.24 33.62
C LYS A 421 -19.66 7.45 33.13
N TYR A 422 -19.96 7.13 31.87
CA TYR A 422 -21.28 7.41 31.27
C TYR A 422 -22.05 6.16 30.81
N ILE A 423 -21.38 5.02 30.58
CA ILE A 423 -22.04 3.75 30.23
C ILE A 423 -22.07 2.80 31.44
N LEU A 424 -20.95 2.61 32.15
CA LEU A 424 -20.84 1.68 33.29
C LEU A 424 -21.40 2.23 34.61
N GLU A 425 -21.17 3.51 34.95
CA GLU A 425 -21.67 4.13 36.20
C GLU A 425 -23.18 4.46 36.20
N LYS A 426 -23.86 4.44 35.04
CA LYS A 426 -25.30 4.72 34.88
C LYS A 426 -26.16 3.50 34.55
N LYS A 427 -25.59 2.29 34.61
CA LYS A 427 -26.27 1.01 34.32
C LYS A 427 -27.66 0.93 34.98
N ASP A 428 -27.74 1.21 36.28
CA ASP A 428 -28.98 1.12 37.06
C ASP A 428 -30.04 2.19 36.70
N GLU A 429 -29.65 3.37 36.18
CA GLU A 429 -30.58 4.44 35.75
C GLU A 429 -31.17 4.18 34.35
N ILE A 430 -30.51 3.37 33.52
CA ILE A 430 -30.92 3.04 32.15
C ILE A 430 -31.97 1.92 32.15
N GLU A 431 -31.84 0.94 33.06
CA GLU A 431 -32.80 -0.14 33.24
C GLU A 431 -34.14 0.33 33.82
N GLU A 432 -34.12 1.24 34.81
CA GLU A 432 -35.32 1.75 35.50
C GLU A 432 -36.20 2.69 34.63
N LYS A 433 -35.66 3.24 33.53
CA LYS A 433 -36.36 4.21 32.66
C LYS A 433 -36.75 3.67 31.28
N SER A 434 -36.61 2.36 31.05
CA SER A 434 -37.05 1.69 29.81
C SER A 434 -38.59 1.68 29.62
N GLY A 435 -39.35 2.10 30.63
CA GLY A 435 -40.78 2.39 30.51
C GLY A 435 -41.04 3.72 29.79
N SER A 436 -41.26 3.67 28.47
CA SER A 436 -42.08 4.64 27.72
C SER A 436 -41.82 6.13 28.04
N GLN A 437 -40.60 6.64 27.83
CA GLN A 437 -40.34 8.07 27.59
C GLN A 437 -39.14 8.27 26.66
N VAL A 438 -39.25 9.27 25.77
CA VAL A 438 -38.25 9.70 24.78
C VAL A 438 -36.92 10.00 25.49
N SER A 439 -35.79 9.47 25.01
CA SER A 439 -34.48 9.73 25.62
C SER A 439 -33.76 10.89 24.95
N SER A 440 -32.92 11.60 25.70
CA SER A 440 -32.26 12.83 25.26
C SER A 440 -31.00 12.67 24.38
N PHE A 441 -30.62 11.46 23.94
CA PHE A 441 -29.37 11.21 23.19
C PHE A 441 -29.49 10.11 22.12
N GLU A 442 -28.71 10.24 21.04
CA GLU A 442 -28.52 9.29 19.93
C GLU A 442 -27.01 9.11 19.63
N LEU A 443 -26.53 7.87 19.46
CA LEU A 443 -25.10 7.54 19.28
C LEU A 443 -24.83 6.48 18.20
N ALA A 444 -23.76 6.60 17.42
CA ALA A 444 -23.28 5.55 16.52
C ALA A 444 -21.74 5.43 16.54
N ALA A 445 -21.18 4.22 16.62
CA ALA A 445 -19.72 4.04 16.63
C ALA A 445 -19.30 2.85 15.77
N ALA A 446 -18.38 3.07 14.83
CA ALA A 446 -17.78 2.03 13.99
C ALA A 446 -16.27 1.92 14.23
N ILE A 447 -15.78 0.70 14.44
CA ILE A 447 -14.36 0.41 14.67
C ILE A 447 -13.95 -0.73 13.74
N ALA A 448 -13.00 -0.46 12.84
CA ALA A 448 -12.37 -1.47 11.98
C ALA A 448 -10.88 -1.59 12.34
N VAL A 449 -10.41 -2.81 12.61
CA VAL A 449 -9.02 -3.09 12.92
C VAL A 449 -8.53 -4.21 12.01
N TYR A 450 -7.46 -3.95 11.26
CA TYR A 450 -6.82 -4.93 10.40
C TYR A 450 -5.35 -5.09 10.81
N VAL A 451 -4.96 -6.30 11.21
CA VAL A 451 -3.57 -6.67 11.46
C VAL A 451 -3.21 -7.79 10.49
N ASP A 452 -2.22 -7.55 9.66
CA ASP A 452 -1.76 -8.53 8.68
C ASP A 452 -0.23 -8.58 8.64
N SER A 453 0.31 -9.81 8.68
CA SER A 453 1.74 -10.09 8.65
C SER A 453 2.04 -11.27 7.74
N ASN A 454 2.68 -10.99 6.61
CA ASN A 454 3.07 -11.99 5.62
C ASN A 454 4.59 -12.16 5.54
N GLU A 455 5.04 -13.41 5.56
CA GLU A 455 6.43 -13.79 5.32
C GLU A 455 6.53 -14.72 4.10
N VAL A 456 7.16 -14.24 3.03
CA VAL A 456 7.35 -14.97 1.77
C VAL A 456 8.83 -15.18 1.49
N LYS A 457 9.24 -16.44 1.36
CA LYS A 457 10.65 -16.82 1.19
C LYS A 457 10.85 -17.82 0.05
N ALA A 458 11.69 -17.48 -0.92
CA ALA A 458 12.16 -18.41 -1.93
C ALA A 458 13.69 -18.46 -1.91
N TYR A 459 14.30 -19.63 -1.77
CA TYR A 459 15.76 -19.68 -1.70
C TYR A 459 16.40 -21.01 -2.09
N ILE A 460 17.64 -20.90 -2.56
CA ILE A 460 18.58 -22.02 -2.63
C ILE A 460 19.36 -22.03 -1.32
N SER A 461 19.33 -23.15 -0.60
CA SER A 461 19.91 -23.27 0.74
C SER A 461 21.44 -23.09 0.78
N PRO A 462 22.00 -22.71 1.94
CA PRO A 462 23.45 -22.70 2.14
C PRO A 462 24.10 -24.04 1.79
N ASN A 463 25.29 -23.98 1.19
CA ASN A 463 26.08 -25.14 0.74
C ASN A 463 25.41 -26.06 -0.30
N ALA A 464 24.26 -25.68 -0.88
CA ALA A 464 23.64 -26.45 -1.95
C ALA A 464 24.54 -26.48 -3.21
N ASN A 465 24.45 -27.56 -3.99
CA ASN A 465 25.16 -27.71 -5.27
C ASN A 465 24.13 -27.94 -6.37
N VAL A 466 23.80 -26.88 -7.10
CA VAL A 466 22.67 -26.82 -8.05
C VAL A 466 23.19 -26.56 -9.45
N ARG A 467 22.74 -27.37 -10.40
CA ARG A 467 23.11 -27.25 -11.81
C ARG A 467 21.89 -27.32 -12.71
N ALA A 468 21.78 -26.38 -13.64
CA ALA A 468 20.74 -26.32 -14.65
C ALA A 468 21.37 -26.19 -16.05
N ARG A 469 20.96 -27.04 -16.99
CA ARG A 469 21.24 -26.84 -18.43
C ARG A 469 20.31 -25.79 -19.07
N GLY A 470 19.27 -25.39 -18.36
CA GLY A 470 18.40 -24.27 -18.66
C GLY A 470 18.72 -23.02 -17.84
N ALA A 471 17.68 -22.23 -17.60
CA ALA A 471 17.69 -21.12 -16.67
C ALA A 471 17.44 -21.58 -15.23
N ALA A 472 17.83 -20.76 -14.26
CA ALA A 472 17.50 -20.97 -12.85
C ALA A 472 16.88 -19.68 -12.27
N THR A 473 15.71 -19.81 -11.65
CA THR A 473 14.97 -18.69 -11.08
C THR A 473 14.62 -18.97 -9.62
N VAL A 474 14.93 -18.01 -8.76
CA VAL A 474 14.50 -17.94 -7.35
C VAL A 474 13.63 -16.70 -7.20
N HIS A 475 12.35 -16.88 -6.92
CA HIS A 475 11.37 -15.78 -6.93
C HIS A 475 10.44 -15.83 -5.72
N ALA A 476 10.45 -14.76 -4.94
CA ALA A 476 9.48 -14.52 -3.88
C ALA A 476 8.57 -13.34 -4.27
N LEU A 477 7.26 -13.50 -4.11
CA LEU A 477 6.24 -12.50 -4.43
C LEU A 477 5.19 -12.43 -3.31
N ALA A 478 4.89 -11.21 -2.86
CA ALA A 478 3.70 -10.92 -2.08
C ALA A 478 2.85 -9.86 -2.78
N GLU A 479 1.58 -10.18 -3.03
CA GLU A 479 0.55 -9.25 -3.49
C GLU A 479 -0.45 -9.04 -2.34
N ASN A 480 -0.63 -7.78 -1.91
CA ASN A 480 -1.48 -7.45 -0.76
C ASN A 480 -2.16 -6.09 -1.00
N GLN A 481 -3.49 -6.09 -1.08
CA GLN A 481 -4.33 -4.93 -1.42
C GLN A 481 -5.38 -4.70 -0.33
N PRO A 482 -4.97 -4.23 0.85
CA PRO A 482 -5.82 -4.30 2.02
C PRO A 482 -6.88 -3.20 1.96
N ASN A 483 -8.13 -3.55 2.26
CA ASN A 483 -9.21 -2.57 2.41
C ASN A 483 -9.66 -2.44 3.86
N VAL A 484 -9.81 -1.20 4.34
CA VAL A 484 -10.34 -0.94 5.69
C VAL A 484 -11.34 0.20 5.67
N ILE A 485 -12.59 -0.11 6.05
CA ILE A 485 -13.71 0.82 6.01
C ILE A 485 -14.38 0.90 7.38
N ALA A 486 -14.59 2.12 7.88
CA ALA A 486 -15.34 2.37 9.11
C ALA A 486 -16.31 3.54 8.93
N THR A 487 -17.61 3.28 9.11
CA THR A 487 -18.66 4.29 8.97
C THR A 487 -19.59 4.31 10.18
N GLY A 488 -19.60 5.40 10.95
CA GLY A 488 -20.64 5.69 11.95
C GLY A 488 -21.70 6.64 11.36
N SER A 489 -22.97 6.61 11.79
CA SER A 489 -23.99 7.54 11.31
C SER A 489 -25.20 7.73 12.25
N VAL A 490 -25.66 8.98 12.38
CA VAL A 490 -26.91 9.36 13.07
C VAL A 490 -27.72 10.30 12.16
N ASP A 491 -28.93 9.89 11.79
CA ASP A 491 -29.82 10.63 10.89
C ASP A 491 -30.99 11.34 11.58
N LYS A 492 -31.68 12.24 10.85
CA LYS A 492 -32.87 12.97 11.33
C LYS A 492 -34.10 12.06 11.36
N SER A 493 -34.90 12.13 12.43
CA SER A 493 -36.18 11.41 12.57
C SER A 493 -37.20 11.91 11.52
N GLU A 494 -37.87 10.97 10.83
CA GLU A 494 -38.87 11.28 9.78
C GLU A 494 -40.17 11.90 10.34
N ASN A 495 -40.43 11.80 11.65
CA ASN A 495 -41.68 12.29 12.26
C ASN A 495 -41.80 13.82 12.32
N ASP A 496 -40.72 14.57 12.10
CA ASP A 496 -40.73 16.04 12.06
C ASP A 496 -41.36 16.63 10.77
N GLN A 497 -41.68 15.80 9.76
CA GLN A 497 -42.15 16.29 8.44
C GLN A 497 -43.65 16.19 8.16
N THR A 498 -44.50 15.65 9.04
CA THR A 498 -45.96 15.64 8.79
C THR A 498 -46.70 16.82 9.41
N GLY A 499 -46.18 18.03 9.20
CA GLY A 499 -46.98 19.25 9.21
C GLY A 499 -47.82 19.36 7.93
N GLY A 500 -48.69 18.38 7.66
CA GLY A 500 -49.60 18.43 6.52
C GLY A 500 -50.54 19.63 6.64
N GLU A 501 -50.43 20.55 5.67
CA GLU A 501 -51.38 21.64 5.46
C GLU A 501 -52.79 21.06 5.19
N GLY A 502 -53.58 20.84 6.25
CA GLY A 502 -54.96 20.34 6.08
C GLY A 502 -55.75 19.93 7.34
N GLY A 503 -55.15 19.92 8.53
CA GLY A 503 -55.84 19.53 9.77
C GLY A 503 -56.30 20.73 10.61
N THR A 504 -57.58 20.76 10.99
CA THR A 504 -58.17 21.78 11.85
C THR A 504 -57.62 21.70 13.29
N GLY A 505 -56.72 22.62 13.66
CA GLY A 505 -56.45 23.07 15.03
C GLY A 505 -55.80 22.07 16.00
N PRO A 506 -54.93 22.51 16.92
CA PRO A 506 -54.34 21.63 17.92
C PRO A 506 -55.41 21.21 18.95
N ASN A 507 -55.49 19.91 19.25
CA ASN A 507 -56.16 19.44 20.45
C ASN A 507 -55.33 19.90 21.67
N PRO A 508 -55.91 20.61 22.66
CA PRO A 508 -55.19 20.95 23.87
C PRO A 508 -55.15 19.71 24.77
N GLY A 509 -54.03 18.99 24.76
CA GLY A 509 -53.84 17.80 25.59
C GLY A 509 -52.67 16.88 25.24
N GLU A 510 -51.98 17.09 24.11
CA GLU A 510 -50.72 16.37 23.82
C GLU A 510 -49.55 17.11 24.48
N ASP A 511 -48.82 16.39 25.35
CA ASP A 511 -47.54 16.86 25.86
C ASP A 511 -46.61 17.14 24.67
N PRO A 512 -45.85 18.26 24.66
CA PRO A 512 -44.92 18.54 23.58
C PRO A 512 -43.92 17.40 23.46
N GLU A 513 -43.79 16.83 22.25
CA GLU A 513 -42.73 15.85 21.95
C GLU A 513 -41.36 16.45 22.33
N GLU A 514 -40.60 15.75 23.18
CA GLU A 514 -39.28 16.21 23.60
C GLU A 514 -38.26 16.04 22.46
N GLU A 515 -37.73 17.14 21.91
CA GLU A 515 -36.66 17.16 20.90
C GLU A 515 -35.38 16.42 21.38
N THR A 516 -34.69 15.68 20.49
CA THR A 516 -33.38 15.06 20.76
C THR A 516 -32.33 16.11 21.16
N LYS A 517 -31.71 15.96 22.34
CA LYS A 517 -30.75 16.94 22.88
C LYS A 517 -29.32 16.75 22.34
N PHE A 518 -28.91 15.52 22.05
CA PHE A 518 -27.55 15.20 21.59
C PHE A 518 -27.53 14.09 20.52
N ALA A 519 -26.78 14.30 19.43
CA ALA A 519 -26.45 13.29 18.42
C ALA A 519 -24.93 13.14 18.31
N GLY A 520 -24.45 11.90 18.37
CA GLY A 520 -23.03 11.54 18.42
C GLY A 520 -22.66 10.46 17.40
N ALA A 521 -21.61 10.61 16.60
CA ALA A 521 -21.04 9.48 15.85
C ALA A 521 -19.53 9.32 16.00
N ALA A 522 -18.96 8.15 15.70
CA ALA A 522 -17.52 7.96 15.66
C ALA A 522 -17.15 6.86 14.66
N ALA A 523 -16.02 7.03 13.99
CA ALA A 523 -15.43 6.02 13.13
C ALA A 523 -13.92 5.94 13.34
N ILE A 524 -13.43 4.73 13.56
CA ILE A 524 -12.03 4.46 13.84
C ILE A 524 -11.57 3.34 12.92
N ALA A 525 -10.53 3.58 12.13
CA ALA A 525 -9.84 2.53 11.39
C ALA A 525 -8.38 2.44 11.83
N VAL A 526 -7.93 1.23 12.18
CA VAL A 526 -6.53 0.94 12.50
C VAL A 526 -6.04 -0.17 11.59
N ALA A 527 -4.97 0.08 10.86
CA ALA A 527 -4.32 -0.93 10.03
C ALA A 527 -2.84 -1.05 10.40
N VAL A 528 -2.39 -2.27 10.70
CA VAL A 528 -0.98 -2.60 10.94
C VAL A 528 -0.61 -3.72 9.99
N LEU A 529 0.13 -3.35 8.94
CA LEU A 529 0.38 -4.21 7.80
C LEU A 529 1.89 -4.41 7.66
N LYS A 530 2.32 -5.66 7.61
CA LYS A 530 3.73 -6.03 7.52
C LYS A 530 3.93 -7.09 6.44
N ASN A 531 4.69 -6.76 5.42
CA ASN A 531 4.99 -7.67 4.33
C ASN A 531 6.50 -7.84 4.19
N ASN A 532 6.98 -9.06 4.37
CA ASN A 532 8.40 -9.41 4.29
C ASN A 532 8.62 -10.41 3.14
N VAL A 533 9.22 -9.95 2.06
CA VAL A 533 9.53 -10.77 0.88
C VAL A 533 11.04 -10.93 0.76
N THR A 534 11.52 -12.18 0.75
CA THR A 534 12.95 -12.47 0.67
C THR A 534 13.26 -13.54 -0.35
N SER A 535 14.18 -13.24 -1.26
CA SER A 535 14.68 -14.18 -2.27
C SER A 535 16.20 -14.25 -2.25
N TYR A 536 16.78 -15.44 -2.13
CA TYR A 536 18.23 -15.52 -2.04
C TYR A 536 18.88 -16.84 -2.46
N ILE A 537 20.18 -16.76 -2.71
CA ILE A 537 21.08 -17.93 -2.80
C ILE A 537 21.96 -17.92 -1.56
N GLY A 538 21.83 -18.94 -0.72
CA GLY A 538 22.42 -18.99 0.62
C GLY A 538 23.93 -19.19 0.63
N THR A 539 24.55 -18.79 1.76
CA THR A 539 26.00 -18.83 1.99
C THR A 539 26.68 -20.09 1.45
N ASN A 540 27.82 -19.93 0.75
CA ASN A 540 28.65 -21.01 0.21
C ASN A 540 27.98 -21.97 -0.79
N ALA A 541 26.76 -21.68 -1.28
CA ALA A 541 26.15 -22.47 -2.34
C ALA A 541 26.96 -22.40 -3.66
N HIS A 542 26.80 -23.43 -4.48
CA HIS A 542 27.34 -23.49 -5.84
C HIS A 542 26.18 -23.63 -6.80
N VAL A 543 25.98 -22.63 -7.67
CA VAL A 543 24.86 -22.59 -8.62
C VAL A 543 25.41 -22.32 -10.01
N ASP A 544 25.20 -23.27 -10.92
CA ASP A 544 25.57 -23.14 -12.34
C ASP A 544 24.31 -23.22 -13.20
N ALA A 545 24.00 -22.13 -13.91
CA ALA A 545 22.96 -22.09 -14.92
C ALA A 545 23.61 -21.90 -16.31
N ALA A 546 23.20 -22.72 -17.27
CA ALA A 546 23.67 -22.58 -18.65
C ALA A 546 22.96 -21.42 -19.39
N LYS A 547 21.86 -20.89 -18.86
CA LYS A 547 21.19 -19.66 -19.34
C LYS A 547 21.12 -18.63 -18.21
N ASP A 548 20.02 -17.89 -18.13
CA ASP A 548 19.82 -16.85 -17.13
C ASP A 548 19.72 -17.43 -15.71
N LEU A 549 20.32 -16.73 -14.75
CA LEU A 549 20.11 -16.93 -13.32
C LEU A 549 19.44 -15.68 -12.74
N THR A 550 18.25 -15.83 -12.17
CA THR A 550 17.47 -14.71 -11.60
C THR A 550 17.18 -14.97 -10.12
N VAL A 551 17.50 -13.98 -9.28
CA VAL A 551 17.08 -13.89 -7.88
C VAL A 551 16.21 -12.65 -7.75
N LYS A 552 14.91 -12.84 -7.53
CA LYS A 552 13.92 -11.75 -7.54
C LYS A 552 13.05 -11.75 -6.29
N ALA A 553 12.86 -10.57 -5.69
CA ALA A 553 11.89 -10.32 -4.63
C ALA A 553 10.94 -9.19 -5.08
N ASP A 554 9.64 -9.47 -5.08
CA ASP A 554 8.59 -8.51 -5.43
C ASP A 554 7.60 -8.33 -4.28
N TYR A 555 7.37 -7.08 -3.87
CA TYR A 555 6.19 -6.69 -3.10
C TYR A 555 5.33 -5.78 -3.97
N ILE A 556 4.06 -6.15 -4.17
CA ILE A 556 3.16 -5.44 -5.08
C ILE A 556 1.85 -5.10 -4.37
N ASN A 557 1.58 -3.81 -4.25
CA ASN A 557 0.26 -3.22 -4.04
C ASN A 557 0.06 -2.18 -5.16
N ASP A 558 -0.33 -2.64 -6.35
CA ASP A 558 -0.47 -1.83 -7.58
C ASP A 558 -1.93 -1.41 -7.75
N TYR A 559 -2.21 -0.11 -7.60
CA TYR A 559 -3.55 0.43 -7.60
C TYR A 559 -3.72 1.31 -8.84
N GLU A 560 -4.50 0.89 -9.83
CA GLU A 560 -4.65 1.66 -11.09
C GLU A 560 -5.37 3.01 -10.86
N PHE A 561 -4.63 4.03 -10.44
CA PHE A 561 -5.14 5.38 -10.21
C PHE A 561 -4.49 6.40 -11.14
N LYS A 562 -5.30 7.04 -11.98
CA LYS A 562 -4.85 8.06 -12.95
C LYS A 562 -5.28 9.49 -12.59
N TYR A 563 -5.90 9.70 -11.44
CA TYR A 563 -6.51 10.99 -11.08
C TYR A 563 -5.46 11.94 -10.47
N GLY A 564 -5.46 13.20 -10.90
CA GLY A 564 -4.57 14.26 -10.37
C GLY A 564 -3.15 14.31 -10.96
N ILE A 565 -2.66 13.25 -11.59
CA ILE A 565 -1.35 13.24 -12.28
C ILE A 565 -1.32 14.19 -13.49
N GLU A 566 -2.45 14.38 -14.19
CA GLU A 566 -2.51 15.31 -15.32
C GLU A 566 -2.43 16.78 -14.88
N LEU A 567 -2.84 17.10 -13.65
CA LEU A 567 -2.74 18.43 -13.02
C LEU A 567 -1.29 18.93 -12.96
N ILE A 568 -0.37 17.97 -12.89
CA ILE A 568 1.07 18.19 -12.78
C ILE A 568 1.66 18.67 -14.10
N LYS A 569 1.16 18.19 -15.25
CA LYS A 569 1.62 18.66 -16.57
C LYS A 569 1.45 20.17 -16.72
N TYR A 570 0.37 20.72 -16.16
CA TYR A 570 0.10 22.16 -16.17
C TYR A 570 0.98 22.95 -15.21
N LEU A 571 1.56 22.31 -14.19
CA LEU A 571 2.41 22.97 -13.19
C LEU A 571 3.91 22.82 -13.45
N ILE A 572 4.39 21.65 -13.90
CA ILE A 572 5.81 21.44 -14.22
C ILE A 572 6.14 22.02 -15.59
N GLY A 573 5.16 22.01 -16.50
CA GLY A 573 5.31 22.27 -17.93
C GLY A 573 6.04 21.14 -18.63
N ASP A 574 5.38 20.52 -19.60
CA ASP A 574 6.03 19.62 -20.56
C ASP A 574 6.33 20.45 -21.83
N PHE A 575 7.36 21.29 -21.74
CA PHE A 575 7.73 22.24 -22.78
C PHE A 575 9.16 21.98 -23.22
N TYR A 576 9.43 22.13 -24.51
CA TYR A 576 10.80 22.19 -25.01
C TYR A 576 11.46 23.48 -24.55
N SER A 577 12.78 23.58 -24.68
CA SER A 577 13.53 24.80 -24.45
C SER A 577 14.47 25.10 -25.61
N THR A 578 14.93 26.35 -25.71
CA THR A 578 15.95 26.73 -26.70
C THR A 578 17.28 25.99 -26.57
N ASP A 579 17.50 25.20 -25.51
CA ASP A 579 18.70 24.35 -25.38
C ASP A 579 18.55 22.99 -26.10
N ASP A 580 17.32 22.61 -26.48
CA ASP A 580 17.02 21.34 -27.12
C ASP A 580 17.45 21.28 -28.58
N LYS A 581 18.01 20.13 -28.97
CA LYS A 581 18.56 19.88 -30.31
C LYS A 581 18.00 18.60 -30.91
N ASP A 582 17.91 18.60 -32.23
CA ASP A 582 17.40 17.47 -33.02
C ASP A 582 15.99 17.02 -32.62
N VAL A 583 15.15 17.97 -32.16
CA VAL A 583 13.77 17.69 -31.73
C VAL A 583 12.76 17.93 -32.86
N THR A 584 11.57 17.35 -32.71
CA THR A 584 10.43 17.59 -33.61
C THR A 584 9.35 18.38 -32.88
N ILE A 585 9.03 19.57 -33.37
CA ILE A 585 7.97 20.44 -32.82
C ILE A 585 6.72 20.30 -33.67
N ASN A 586 5.63 19.84 -33.06
CA ASN A 586 4.31 19.74 -33.64
C ASN A 586 3.46 20.97 -33.29
N ARG A 587 2.33 21.13 -33.99
CA ARG A 587 1.36 22.18 -33.65
C ARG A 587 0.95 22.06 -32.18
N ASP A 588 0.85 23.19 -31.51
CA ASP A 588 0.53 23.36 -30.08
C ASP A 588 1.64 22.96 -29.10
N ASP A 589 2.78 22.44 -29.57
CA ASP A 589 3.97 22.29 -28.72
C ASP A 589 4.48 23.66 -28.27
N ILE A 590 4.93 23.72 -27.02
CA ILE A 590 5.37 24.95 -26.37
C ILE A 590 6.90 24.90 -26.18
N VAL A 591 7.57 26.02 -26.45
CA VAL A 591 9.01 26.17 -26.28
C VAL A 591 9.32 27.35 -25.35
N GLU A 592 10.16 27.13 -24.34
CA GLU A 592 10.74 28.16 -23.49
C GLU A 592 11.97 28.79 -24.16
N VAL A 593 11.97 30.12 -24.28
CA VAL A 593 13.16 30.88 -24.71
C VAL A 593 14.05 31.15 -23.49
N LYS A 594 15.21 30.49 -23.41
CA LYS A 594 16.15 30.63 -22.28
C LYS A 594 16.98 31.92 -22.36
N ASP A 595 17.51 32.33 -21.21
CA ASP A 595 18.47 33.42 -21.11
C ASP A 595 19.72 33.14 -21.98
N GLY A 596 20.13 34.14 -22.77
CA GLY A 596 21.26 34.02 -23.70
C GLY A 596 20.88 33.56 -25.11
N HIS A 597 19.60 33.25 -25.38
CA HIS A 597 19.11 33.07 -26.73
C HIS A 597 19.30 34.35 -27.58
N THR A 598 19.81 34.21 -28.80
CA THR A 598 20.17 35.37 -29.65
C THR A 598 19.37 35.46 -30.96
N ALA A 599 18.56 34.45 -31.29
CA ALA A 599 17.86 34.38 -32.57
C ALA A 599 16.46 35.03 -32.58
N GLY A 600 16.01 35.63 -31.47
CA GLY A 600 14.71 36.31 -31.35
C GLY A 600 13.79 35.69 -30.29
N GLY A 601 12.76 36.42 -29.85
CA GLY A 601 11.90 36.06 -28.70
C GLY A 601 12.39 36.67 -27.38
N GLU A 602 11.47 36.89 -26.45
CA GLU A 602 11.79 37.46 -25.14
C GLU A 602 12.29 36.35 -24.19
N PRO A 603 13.51 36.45 -23.63
CA PRO A 603 14.01 35.48 -22.67
C PRO A 603 13.08 35.33 -21.46
N GLY A 604 12.79 34.08 -21.09
CA GLY A 604 11.87 33.71 -20.02
C GLY A 604 10.40 33.60 -20.42
N ASN A 605 10.05 33.81 -21.70
CA ASN A 605 8.69 33.58 -22.21
C ASN A 605 8.53 32.17 -22.84
N LEU A 606 7.28 31.70 -22.87
CA LEU A 606 6.87 30.49 -23.59
C LEU A 606 6.22 30.85 -24.93
N TYR A 607 6.53 30.08 -25.96
CA TYR A 607 5.99 30.26 -27.30
C TYR A 607 5.33 28.97 -27.80
N LYS A 608 4.06 29.04 -28.20
CA LYS A 608 3.31 27.91 -28.75
C LYS A 608 3.37 27.87 -30.27
N TYR A 609 3.69 26.72 -30.85
CA TYR A 609 3.82 26.58 -32.30
C TYR A 609 2.45 26.51 -33.00
N LEU A 610 2.24 27.38 -34.00
CA LEU A 610 1.00 27.53 -34.75
C LEU A 610 1.05 26.94 -36.17
N GLY A 611 2.20 26.40 -36.59
CA GLY A 611 2.39 25.88 -37.94
C GLY A 611 1.47 24.71 -38.28
N GLY A 612 1.13 24.56 -39.56
CA GLY A 612 0.33 23.43 -40.07
C GLY A 612 1.12 22.15 -40.26
N GLU A 613 2.45 22.24 -40.39
CA GLU A 613 3.37 21.12 -40.59
C GLU A 613 4.42 21.08 -39.45
N PRO A 614 4.84 19.89 -38.99
CA PRO A 614 5.85 19.76 -37.94
C PRO A 614 7.22 20.30 -38.34
N LEU A 615 7.93 20.92 -37.39
CA LEU A 615 9.35 21.25 -37.53
C LEU A 615 10.18 20.03 -37.13
N THR A 616 10.63 19.24 -38.10
CA THR A 616 11.40 18.00 -37.85
C THR A 616 12.91 18.26 -37.76
N ASN A 617 13.58 17.59 -36.81
CA ASN A 617 15.03 17.62 -36.57
C ASN A 617 15.60 19.05 -36.49
N LYS A 618 15.07 19.86 -35.58
CA LYS A 618 15.51 21.25 -35.40
C LYS A 618 16.37 21.43 -34.15
N ASP A 619 17.34 22.33 -34.27
CA ASP A 619 18.04 22.96 -33.16
C ASP A 619 17.23 24.19 -32.75
N LEU A 620 16.62 24.16 -31.56
CA LEU A 620 15.73 25.21 -31.10
C LEU A 620 16.49 26.50 -30.76
N SER A 621 17.81 26.44 -30.54
CA SER A 621 18.65 27.61 -30.26
C SER A 621 18.81 28.57 -31.44
N ALA A 622 18.42 28.13 -32.65
CA ALA A 622 18.55 28.88 -33.90
C ALA A 622 17.21 29.39 -34.45
N ILE A 623 16.10 29.18 -33.74
CA ILE A 623 14.75 29.55 -34.20
C ILE A 623 14.42 31.00 -33.76
N ASP A 624 13.83 31.77 -34.68
CA ASP A 624 13.28 33.09 -34.36
C ASP A 624 11.82 32.95 -33.90
N TYR A 625 11.57 33.25 -32.63
CA TYR A 625 10.25 33.14 -31.99
C TYR A 625 9.39 34.41 -32.16
N THR A 626 9.85 35.42 -32.90
CA THR A 626 9.08 36.65 -33.17
C THR A 626 8.12 36.56 -34.36
N ASP A 627 8.13 35.46 -35.12
CA ASP A 627 7.19 35.24 -36.23
C ASP A 627 5.80 34.83 -35.72
N GLU A 628 4.92 35.82 -35.57
CA GLU A 628 3.54 35.65 -35.11
C GLU A 628 2.67 34.71 -35.97
N ASN A 629 3.10 34.36 -37.20
CA ASN A 629 2.38 33.35 -38.01
C ASN A 629 2.71 31.91 -37.61
N LEU A 630 3.84 31.71 -36.94
CA LEU A 630 4.34 30.40 -36.52
C LEU A 630 4.36 30.24 -35.00
N TRP A 631 4.36 31.34 -34.23
CA TRP A 631 4.50 31.31 -32.78
C TRP A 631 3.53 32.26 -32.08
N GLU A 632 2.88 31.78 -31.03
CA GLU A 632 2.08 32.59 -30.11
C GLU A 632 2.84 32.78 -28.79
N ASP A 633 3.09 34.02 -28.39
CA ASP A 633 3.71 34.35 -27.11
C ASP A 633 2.69 34.15 -25.97
N LEU A 634 2.94 33.18 -25.10
CA LEU A 634 2.11 32.85 -23.92
C LEU A 634 2.51 33.68 -22.68
N GLY A 635 3.51 34.54 -22.81
CA GLY A 635 4.09 35.34 -21.75
C GLY A 635 5.10 34.55 -20.90
N SER A 636 5.48 35.13 -19.76
CA SER A 636 6.50 34.54 -18.89
C SER A 636 6.08 33.16 -18.39
N TRP A 637 6.98 32.18 -18.50
CA TRP A 637 6.67 30.76 -18.32
C TRP A 637 6.01 30.45 -16.97
N TRP A 638 6.48 31.08 -15.89
CA TRP A 638 5.95 30.89 -14.54
C TRP A 638 4.52 31.39 -14.38
N LYS A 639 4.17 32.49 -15.05
CA LYS A 639 2.82 33.07 -14.98
C LYS A 639 1.83 32.18 -15.73
N TYR A 640 2.24 31.64 -16.88
CA TYR A 640 1.46 30.70 -17.65
C TYR A 640 1.19 29.41 -16.86
N GLN A 641 2.23 28.75 -16.34
CA GLN A 641 2.10 27.51 -15.56
C GLN A 641 1.23 27.68 -14.31
N VAL A 642 1.42 28.77 -13.55
CA VAL A 642 0.58 29.05 -12.38
C VAL A 642 -0.88 29.29 -12.78
N THR A 643 -1.13 29.96 -13.89
CA THR A 643 -2.48 30.23 -14.39
C THR A 643 -3.15 28.94 -14.87
N GLU A 644 -2.45 28.11 -15.65
CA GLU A 644 -2.96 26.83 -16.14
C GLU A 644 -3.19 25.83 -15.00
N PHE A 645 -2.27 25.75 -14.04
CA PHE A 645 -2.45 24.95 -12.85
C PHE A 645 -3.66 25.39 -12.02
N ILE A 646 -3.84 26.68 -11.74
CA ILE A 646 -5.01 27.17 -10.99
C ILE A 646 -6.30 26.87 -11.75
N THR A 647 -6.32 27.12 -13.06
CA THR A 647 -7.46 26.79 -13.93
C THR A 647 -7.84 25.32 -13.83
N HIS A 648 -6.86 24.42 -13.98
CA HIS A 648 -7.13 22.99 -13.94
C HIS A 648 -7.38 22.46 -12.53
N LEU A 649 -6.73 23.02 -11.51
CA LEU A 649 -7.01 22.74 -10.10
C LEU A 649 -8.48 22.99 -9.78
N THR A 650 -9.06 24.07 -10.31
CA THR A 650 -10.50 24.34 -10.12
C THR A 650 -11.42 23.36 -10.84
N THR A 651 -11.01 22.75 -11.97
CA THR A 651 -11.76 21.66 -12.62
C THR A 651 -11.65 20.32 -11.89
N TYR A 652 -10.54 20.05 -11.18
CA TYR A 652 -10.41 18.86 -10.33
C TYR A 652 -11.22 18.95 -9.02
N LEU A 653 -11.66 20.15 -8.67
CA LEU A 653 -12.52 20.42 -7.52
C LEU A 653 -14.03 20.44 -7.92
N ASP A 654 -14.40 19.83 -9.05
CA ASP A 654 -15.78 19.74 -9.56
C ASP A 654 -16.61 18.56 -8.99
N ASP A 655 -17.90 18.52 -9.33
CA ASP A 655 -19.04 17.81 -8.68
C ASP A 655 -18.92 16.29 -8.48
N SER A 656 -17.81 15.65 -8.81
CA SER A 656 -17.60 14.23 -8.55
C SER A 656 -16.24 13.87 -7.97
N MET A 657 -15.30 14.82 -7.89
CA MET A 657 -13.88 14.49 -7.70
C MET A 657 -13.41 13.31 -8.60
N GLY A 658 -14.08 13.07 -9.74
CA GLY A 658 -13.88 11.89 -10.61
C GLY A 658 -13.97 10.52 -9.92
N VAL A 659 -14.50 10.42 -8.70
CA VAL A 659 -14.44 9.22 -7.87
C VAL A 659 -15.59 8.28 -8.22
N LYS A 660 -15.33 7.35 -9.13
CA LYS A 660 -16.04 6.07 -9.18
C LYS A 660 -15.04 4.97 -8.85
N GLU A 661 -15.24 4.30 -7.71
CA GLU A 661 -14.57 3.05 -7.32
C GLU A 661 -13.03 3.13 -7.18
N ILE A 662 -12.52 3.84 -6.15
CA ILE A 662 -11.06 4.12 -6.05
C ILE A 662 -10.41 4.09 -4.63
N PHE A 663 -11.06 3.70 -3.52
CA PHE A 663 -10.45 3.83 -2.17
C PHE A 663 -10.08 2.49 -1.52
N ASN A 664 -8.84 2.34 -1.06
CA ASN A 664 -8.43 1.26 -0.16
C ASN A 664 -8.92 1.50 1.28
N PHE A 665 -8.93 2.76 1.71
CA PHE A 665 -9.33 3.14 3.06
C PHE A 665 -10.42 4.19 3.05
N TRP A 666 -11.49 3.97 3.84
CA TRP A 666 -12.61 4.90 3.95
C TRP A 666 -13.09 5.03 5.41
N VAL A 667 -12.94 6.22 6.01
CA VAL A 667 -13.33 6.45 7.41
C VAL A 667 -14.23 7.67 7.57
N GLN A 668 -15.47 7.42 7.98
CA GLN A 668 -16.56 8.39 7.99
C GLN A 668 -17.43 8.23 9.27
N SER A 669 -17.82 9.30 9.95
CA SER A 669 -18.70 9.35 11.15
C SER A 669 -19.89 10.37 11.18
N ASN A 670 -21.12 10.04 10.79
CA ASN A 670 -22.21 10.96 10.46
C ASN A 670 -23.02 11.48 11.70
N ALA A 671 -23.37 12.77 11.94
CA ALA A 671 -24.42 13.13 12.94
C ALA A 671 -25.33 14.35 12.61
N ALA A 672 -26.64 14.15 12.72
CA ALA A 672 -27.64 15.20 12.52
C ALA A 672 -28.90 15.08 13.40
N GLY A 673 -29.70 16.14 13.45
CA GLY A 673 -31.08 16.10 13.98
C GLY A 673 -31.27 16.46 15.46
N ALA A 674 -30.20 16.81 16.17
CA ALA A 674 -30.24 17.15 17.58
C ALA A 674 -29.99 18.64 17.89
N GLN A 675 -30.20 19.03 19.16
CA GLN A 675 -29.77 20.35 19.66
C GLN A 675 -28.24 20.52 19.62
N ILE A 676 -27.48 19.46 19.93
CA ILE A 676 -26.03 19.43 19.85
C ILE A 676 -25.61 18.22 19.00
N GLY A 677 -24.75 18.42 18.01
CA GLY A 677 -24.19 17.37 17.17
C GLY A 677 -22.66 17.30 17.31
N ALA A 678 -22.14 16.08 17.43
CA ALA A 678 -20.71 15.77 17.37
C ALA A 678 -20.50 14.39 16.73
N CYS A 679 -19.37 14.14 16.12
CA CYS A 679 -19.12 12.95 15.31
C CYS A 679 -17.66 12.49 15.42
N GLY A 680 -16.92 12.02 14.42
CA GLY A 680 -15.43 11.94 14.44
C GLY A 680 -14.80 10.77 13.76
N SER A 681 -13.89 11.05 12.83
CA SER A 681 -13.14 10.03 12.12
C SER A 681 -11.66 10.06 12.50
N ILE A 682 -11.12 8.87 12.79
CA ILE A 682 -9.71 8.68 13.11
C ILE A 682 -9.21 7.51 12.30
N SER A 683 -8.06 7.71 11.68
CA SER A 683 -7.32 6.60 11.13
C SER A 683 -5.86 6.60 11.50
N VAL A 684 -5.38 5.39 11.75
CA VAL A 684 -3.97 5.11 11.99
C VAL A 684 -3.60 3.93 11.10
N VAL A 685 -2.78 4.21 10.09
CA VAL A 685 -2.27 3.19 9.17
C VAL A 685 -0.76 3.14 9.34
N VAL A 686 -0.26 1.95 9.66
CA VAL A 686 1.17 1.65 9.78
C VAL A 686 1.51 0.54 8.80
N ARG A 687 2.38 0.84 7.86
CA ARG A 687 2.85 -0.11 6.85
C ARG A 687 4.36 -0.31 6.96
N ASN A 688 4.78 -1.56 6.98
CA ASN A 688 6.19 -1.94 6.97
C ASN A 688 6.40 -3.00 5.89
N ASN A 689 6.90 -2.59 4.74
CA ASN A 689 7.09 -3.46 3.58
C ASN A 689 8.58 -3.63 3.30
N SER A 690 9.02 -4.87 3.09
CA SER A 690 10.40 -5.19 2.72
C SER A 690 10.43 -6.18 1.56
N ALA A 691 11.25 -5.86 0.55
CA ALA A 691 11.59 -6.75 -0.56
C ALA A 691 13.14 -6.85 -0.65
N GLU A 692 13.68 -8.03 -0.37
CA GLU A 692 15.13 -8.24 -0.32
C GLU A 692 15.54 -9.40 -1.23
N ALA A 693 16.36 -9.10 -2.24
CA ALA A 693 16.96 -10.07 -3.14
C ALA A 693 18.48 -10.08 -2.96
N TYR A 694 19.09 -11.24 -2.68
CA TYR A 694 20.54 -11.28 -2.50
C TYR A 694 21.22 -12.59 -2.90
N ILE A 695 22.48 -12.47 -3.33
CA ILE A 695 23.43 -13.58 -3.41
C ILE A 695 24.35 -13.47 -2.20
N ASP A 696 24.24 -14.46 -1.32
CA ASP A 696 24.88 -14.41 -0.02
C ASP A 696 26.39 -14.72 -0.07
N GLN A 697 27.07 -14.55 1.07
CA GLN A 697 28.52 -14.63 1.12
C GLN A 697 29.08 -15.99 0.64
N GLY A 698 30.22 -15.95 -0.05
CA GLY A 698 30.95 -17.16 -0.46
C GLY A 698 30.30 -17.99 -1.57
N VAL A 699 29.17 -17.55 -2.12
CA VAL A 699 28.48 -18.27 -3.21
C VAL A 699 29.32 -18.32 -4.48
N LYS A 700 29.26 -19.45 -5.19
CA LYS A 700 29.90 -19.64 -6.50
C LYS A 700 28.82 -19.70 -7.57
N ILE A 701 28.86 -18.75 -8.51
CA ILE A 701 27.91 -18.66 -9.62
C ILE A 701 28.63 -18.93 -10.94
N ASN A 702 28.12 -19.88 -11.72
CA ASN A 702 28.58 -20.20 -13.09
C ASN A 702 30.10 -20.44 -13.16
N GLN A 703 30.63 -21.31 -12.29
CA GLN A 703 32.05 -21.61 -12.24
C GLN A 703 32.43 -22.81 -13.12
N ILE A 704 31.47 -23.60 -13.63
CA ILE A 704 31.77 -24.73 -14.52
C ILE A 704 32.22 -24.24 -15.91
N ASP A 705 33.44 -24.65 -16.30
CA ASP A 705 34.06 -24.31 -17.59
C ASP A 705 33.89 -25.45 -18.63
N GLU A 706 32.65 -25.87 -18.86
CA GLU A 706 32.30 -26.86 -19.87
C GLU A 706 31.40 -26.22 -20.93
N PRO A 707 31.47 -26.60 -22.23
CA PRO A 707 30.62 -26.03 -23.27
C PRO A 707 29.11 -26.11 -22.99
N ALA A 708 28.69 -27.11 -22.21
CA ALA A 708 27.30 -27.31 -21.82
C ALA A 708 26.82 -26.37 -20.68
N TYR A 709 27.72 -25.59 -20.07
CA TYR A 709 27.41 -24.53 -19.11
C TYR A 709 27.93 -23.16 -19.56
N ARG A 710 29.02 -23.10 -20.34
CA ARG A 710 29.60 -21.89 -20.95
C ARG A 710 28.96 -21.60 -22.31
N THR A 711 27.68 -21.20 -22.29
CA THR A 711 26.87 -21.02 -23.51
C THR A 711 27.02 -19.64 -24.16
N GLY A 712 27.50 -18.64 -23.40
CA GLY A 712 27.52 -17.25 -23.82
C GLY A 712 26.19 -16.51 -23.65
N THR A 713 25.20 -17.12 -22.99
CA THR A 713 23.88 -16.53 -22.71
C THR A 713 23.57 -16.46 -21.21
N GLN A 714 24.60 -16.41 -20.37
CA GLN A 714 24.49 -16.54 -18.92
C GLN A 714 24.31 -15.16 -18.27
N ASN A 715 23.10 -14.60 -18.32
CA ASN A 715 22.84 -13.33 -17.63
C ASN A 715 22.50 -13.61 -16.16
N VAL A 716 23.01 -12.77 -15.25
CA VAL A 716 22.65 -12.84 -13.82
C VAL A 716 21.86 -11.60 -13.44
N LYS A 717 20.72 -11.80 -12.78
CA LYS A 717 19.84 -10.74 -12.29
C LYS A 717 19.60 -10.90 -10.80
N VAL A 718 19.84 -9.84 -10.03
CA VAL A 718 19.47 -9.72 -8.62
C VAL A 718 18.59 -8.50 -8.51
N GLN A 719 17.29 -8.72 -8.32
CA GLN A 719 16.28 -7.67 -8.49
C GLN A 719 15.35 -7.62 -7.29
N SER A 720 15.19 -6.42 -6.73
CA SER A 720 14.14 -6.13 -5.76
C SER A 720 13.22 -5.04 -6.28
N ASN A 721 11.92 -5.26 -6.20
CA ASN A 721 10.90 -4.32 -6.64
C ASN A 721 9.82 -4.20 -5.57
N LEU A 722 9.60 -2.98 -5.10
CA LEU A 722 8.60 -2.65 -4.08
C LEU A 722 7.65 -1.59 -4.65
N ILE A 723 6.39 -1.98 -4.85
CA ILE A 723 5.31 -1.10 -5.30
C ILE A 723 4.27 -1.00 -4.18
N ASP A 724 3.98 0.21 -3.71
CA ASP A 724 2.96 0.45 -2.69
C ASP A 724 2.09 1.68 -3.02
N GLU A 725 0.89 1.44 -3.54
CA GLU A 725 -0.03 2.45 -4.02
C GLU A 725 -1.35 2.42 -3.24
N ILE A 726 -1.73 3.57 -2.67
CA ILE A 726 -2.84 3.68 -1.72
C ILE A 726 -3.64 4.94 -1.98
N VAL A 727 -4.96 4.77 -1.99
CA VAL A 727 -5.92 5.87 -1.98
C VAL A 727 -6.76 5.80 -0.70
N TYR A 728 -6.84 6.93 -0.02
CA TYR A 728 -7.27 7.04 1.35
C TYR A 728 -8.24 8.21 1.51
N PHE A 729 -9.40 7.97 2.11
CA PHE A 729 -10.33 9.02 2.54
C PHE A 729 -10.63 8.90 4.03
N SER A 730 -10.50 10.01 4.77
CA SER A 730 -11.15 10.13 6.06
C SER A 730 -11.70 11.52 6.23
N GLY A 731 -12.97 11.61 6.54
CA GLY A 731 -13.55 12.92 6.58
C GLY A 731 -14.96 12.89 7.05
N ASN A 732 -15.49 14.09 6.98
CA ASN A 732 -16.72 14.42 7.60
C ASN A 732 -17.60 15.35 6.78
N ILE A 733 -18.14 14.77 5.71
CA ILE A 733 -18.86 15.51 4.70
C ILE A 733 -19.93 14.61 4.09
N GLU A 734 -21.02 15.23 3.67
CA GLU A 734 -22.04 14.64 2.82
C GLU A 734 -21.61 14.89 1.36
N LEU A 735 -21.32 13.84 0.59
CA LEU A 735 -20.96 14.02 -0.83
C LEU A 735 -22.21 14.46 -1.61
N PRO A 736 -22.10 15.43 -2.54
CA PRO A 736 -23.27 15.97 -3.24
C PRO A 736 -23.95 14.90 -4.11
N GLY A 737 -25.21 14.59 -3.83
CA GLY A 737 -26.08 13.88 -4.76
C GLY A 737 -26.88 14.89 -5.59
N PHE A 738 -26.72 14.92 -6.93
CA PHE A 738 -27.50 15.82 -7.79
C PHE A 738 -28.51 15.12 -8.69
N ASN A 739 -29.73 15.65 -8.66
CA ASN A 739 -30.81 15.43 -9.62
C ASN A 739 -30.89 16.69 -10.51
N ILE A 740 -30.66 16.56 -11.82
CA ILE A 740 -30.63 17.70 -12.76
C ILE A 740 -32.03 17.96 -13.32
N ASP A 741 -32.62 19.12 -13.01
CA ASP A 741 -33.75 19.69 -13.78
C ASP A 741 -33.22 20.77 -14.75
N THR A 742 -33.29 20.46 -16.04
CA THR A 742 -32.61 21.15 -17.15
C THR A 742 -33.23 22.51 -17.56
N LYS A 743 -34.15 23.08 -16.77
CA LYS A 743 -34.97 24.23 -17.19
C LYS A 743 -34.63 25.61 -16.60
N GLN A 744 -33.61 25.74 -15.76
CA GLN A 744 -33.31 27.01 -15.05
C GLN A 744 -32.04 27.77 -15.54
N LEU A 745 -31.44 27.35 -16.67
CA LEU A 745 -30.13 27.84 -17.14
C LEU A 745 -30.07 29.27 -17.72
N GLU A 746 -31.19 30.00 -17.91
CA GLU A 746 -31.16 31.25 -18.68
C GLU A 746 -31.06 32.57 -17.88
N LYS A 747 -30.92 32.57 -16.54
CA LYS A 747 -30.93 33.83 -15.76
C LYS A 747 -29.85 33.89 -14.68
N MET A 748 -28.58 33.99 -15.08
CA MET A 748 -27.46 34.28 -14.17
C MET A 748 -27.54 35.71 -13.60
N LYS A 749 -28.05 35.82 -12.37
CA LYS A 749 -27.54 36.79 -11.39
C LYS A 749 -26.51 36.05 -10.57
N PHE A 750 -25.29 36.57 -10.45
CA PHE A 750 -24.26 36.02 -9.57
C PHE A 750 -24.80 35.94 -8.14
N LYS A 751 -25.23 34.74 -7.74
CA LYS A 751 -25.41 34.31 -6.37
C LYS A 751 -24.45 33.14 -6.17
N PHE A 752 -23.64 33.21 -5.12
CA PHE A 752 -22.87 32.09 -4.59
C PHE A 752 -23.85 31.07 -3.94
N ASP A 753 -24.71 30.42 -4.73
CA ASP A 753 -25.76 29.51 -4.24
C ASP A 753 -25.46 28.01 -4.44
N SER A 754 -24.26 27.63 -4.91
CA SER A 754 -23.90 26.21 -5.09
C SER A 754 -22.40 25.97 -4.97
N TRP A 755 -21.91 25.49 -3.82
CA TRP A 755 -20.51 25.07 -3.61
C TRP A 755 -20.39 23.93 -2.57
N LEU A 756 -19.65 22.89 -2.96
CA LEU A 756 -19.04 21.73 -2.24
C LEU A 756 -19.78 21.07 -1.07
N GLY A 757 -20.51 19.99 -1.37
CA GLY A 757 -20.90 18.96 -0.39
C GLY A 757 -21.92 19.41 0.66
N GLY A 758 -22.75 18.47 1.13
CA GLY A 758 -23.65 18.73 2.24
C GLY A 758 -22.91 18.74 3.59
N GLU A 759 -23.61 19.24 4.59
CA GLU A 759 -23.08 19.45 5.93
C GLU A 759 -22.97 18.13 6.65
N GLY A 760 -21.78 17.86 7.16
CA GLY A 760 -21.58 16.64 7.86
C GLY A 760 -22.06 16.66 9.33
N THR A 761 -21.93 17.74 10.07
CA THR A 761 -22.70 17.87 11.32
C THR A 761 -23.82 18.87 11.14
N SER A 762 -25.07 18.49 11.42
CA SER A 762 -26.21 19.43 11.37
C SER A 762 -26.96 19.45 12.70
N ALA A 763 -26.86 20.56 13.43
CA ALA A 763 -27.46 20.70 14.76
C ALA A 763 -28.12 22.07 14.99
N LYS A 764 -29.10 22.15 15.90
CA LYS A 764 -29.80 23.42 16.17
C LYS A 764 -28.93 24.41 16.94
N THR A 765 -28.26 23.99 18.01
CA THR A 765 -27.48 24.90 18.86
C THR A 765 -25.99 24.88 18.52
N ALA A 766 -25.37 23.70 18.53
CA ALA A 766 -23.93 23.55 18.34
C ALA A 766 -23.60 22.32 17.51
N ALA A 767 -22.70 22.47 16.54
CA ALA A 767 -22.18 21.41 15.69
C ALA A 767 -20.65 21.41 15.82
N ALA A 768 -20.06 20.24 16.05
CA ALA A 768 -18.62 20.12 16.12
C ALA A 768 -18.15 18.87 15.44
N GLY A 769 -17.14 19.00 14.58
CA GLY A 769 -16.10 18.00 14.61
C GLY A 769 -14.95 18.07 13.62
N GLY A 770 -14.62 16.94 13.00
CA GLY A 770 -13.31 16.73 12.42
C GLY A 770 -12.88 15.30 12.12
N SER A 771 -11.71 15.24 11.47
CA SER A 771 -11.01 14.04 11.01
C SER A 771 -9.52 14.10 11.35
N VAL A 772 -8.94 12.96 11.70
CA VAL A 772 -7.49 12.80 11.91
C VAL A 772 -6.99 11.59 11.14
N ILE A 773 -6.03 11.81 10.25
CA ILE A 773 -5.31 10.75 9.53
C ILE A 773 -3.87 10.73 10.02
N VAL A 774 -3.40 9.56 10.46
CA VAL A 774 -2.00 9.28 10.72
C VAL A 774 -1.58 8.11 9.85
N PHE A 775 -0.68 8.37 8.91
CA PHE A 775 -0.19 7.41 7.94
C PHE A 775 1.34 7.33 8.05
N ILE A 776 1.85 6.17 8.47
CA ILE A 776 3.27 5.90 8.64
C ILE A 776 3.63 4.72 7.75
N GLN A 777 4.52 4.94 6.80
CA GLN A 777 4.92 3.97 5.81
C GLN A 777 6.45 3.84 5.82
N ASN A 778 6.94 2.62 6.04
CA ASN A 778 8.36 2.28 5.94
C ASN A 778 8.53 1.23 4.85
N ASN A 779 9.30 1.55 3.82
CA ASN A 779 9.57 0.68 2.69
C ASN A 779 11.06 0.39 2.60
N THR A 780 11.42 -0.87 2.41
CA THR A 780 12.80 -1.31 2.21
C THR A 780 12.91 -2.18 0.96
N SER A 781 13.66 -1.73 -0.04
CA SER A 781 14.00 -2.48 -1.24
C SER A 781 15.52 -2.67 -1.27
N LYS A 782 15.99 -3.92 -1.37
CA LYS A 782 17.43 -4.24 -1.41
C LYS A 782 17.76 -5.30 -2.45
N ALA A 783 18.77 -5.03 -3.27
CA ALA A 783 19.39 -5.97 -4.18
C ALA A 783 20.91 -6.04 -3.89
N GLU A 784 21.40 -7.19 -3.41
CA GLU A 784 22.78 -7.31 -2.92
C GLU A 784 23.55 -8.50 -3.52
N ILE A 785 24.83 -8.26 -3.81
CA ILE A 785 25.83 -9.32 -4.00
C ILE A 785 26.87 -9.17 -2.89
N ARG A 786 26.91 -10.15 -1.98
CA ARG A 786 27.72 -10.08 -0.77
C ARG A 786 29.17 -10.50 -0.96
N ASP A 787 29.95 -10.34 0.11
CA ASP A 787 31.37 -10.62 0.11
C ASP A 787 31.69 -12.07 -0.25
N GLN A 788 32.88 -12.30 -0.81
CA GLN A 788 33.41 -13.62 -1.16
C GLN A 788 32.60 -14.37 -2.24
N VAL A 789 31.56 -13.76 -2.82
CA VAL A 789 30.88 -14.31 -4.00
C VAL A 789 31.86 -14.39 -5.17
N ASN A 790 31.94 -15.54 -5.83
CA ASN A 790 32.67 -15.70 -7.10
C ASN A 790 31.64 -15.89 -8.22
N LEU A 791 31.48 -14.87 -9.06
CA LEU A 791 30.42 -14.83 -10.06
C LEU A 791 31.00 -14.67 -11.46
N TYR A 792 30.53 -15.52 -12.37
CA TYR A 792 30.69 -15.31 -13.81
C TYR A 792 29.34 -15.03 -14.47
N ALA A 793 29.30 -14.05 -15.37
CA ALA A 793 28.13 -13.77 -16.20
C ALA A 793 28.52 -13.20 -17.57
N ASN A 794 27.57 -13.17 -18.50
CA ASN A 794 27.65 -12.41 -19.74
C ASN A 794 27.11 -10.99 -19.58
N ASN A 795 26.08 -10.81 -18.74
CA ASN A 795 25.63 -9.52 -18.23
C ASN A 795 25.20 -9.69 -16.76
N LEU A 796 25.37 -8.62 -15.98
CA LEU A 796 24.94 -8.57 -14.59
C LEU A 796 24.04 -7.35 -14.37
N ASP A 797 22.87 -7.60 -13.79
CA ASP A 797 21.91 -6.58 -13.37
C ASP A 797 21.63 -6.72 -11.87
N VAL A 798 21.99 -5.70 -11.10
CA VAL A 798 21.68 -5.57 -9.66
C VAL A 798 20.82 -4.33 -9.52
N THR A 799 19.51 -4.51 -9.43
CA THR A 799 18.55 -3.39 -9.45
C THR A 799 17.60 -3.46 -8.25
N SER A 800 17.39 -2.31 -7.61
CA SER A 800 16.44 -2.12 -6.53
C SER A 800 15.52 -0.95 -6.87
N ASP A 801 14.23 -1.23 -6.94
CA ASP A 801 13.19 -0.25 -7.27
C ASP A 801 12.22 -0.07 -6.09
N THR A 802 11.77 1.17 -5.89
CA THR A 802 10.72 1.53 -4.96
C THR A 802 9.77 2.52 -5.64
N LYS A 803 8.48 2.19 -5.68
CA LYS A 803 7.41 3.02 -6.24
C LYS A 803 6.33 3.20 -5.18
N VAL A 804 6.05 4.44 -4.80
CA VAL A 804 5.04 4.79 -3.81
C VAL A 804 4.04 5.78 -4.42
N LEU A 805 2.76 5.51 -4.27
CA LEU A 805 1.68 6.47 -4.53
C LEU A 805 0.78 6.57 -3.30
N ASN A 806 0.66 7.75 -2.72
CA ASN A 806 -0.28 8.00 -1.63
C ASN A 806 -1.22 9.13 -2.01
N VAL A 807 -2.51 8.84 -2.09
CA VAL A 807 -3.57 9.84 -2.30
C VAL A 807 -4.41 9.89 -1.03
N VAL A 808 -4.23 10.93 -0.24
CA VAL A 808 -4.88 11.11 1.06
C VAL A 808 -5.81 12.31 0.99
N ILE A 809 -7.09 12.07 1.25
CA ILE A 809 -8.13 13.09 1.24
C ILE A 809 -8.76 13.15 2.63
N SER A 810 -8.82 14.35 3.20
CA SER A 810 -9.55 14.64 4.42
C SER A 810 -10.46 15.83 4.29
N ALA A 811 -11.73 15.66 4.64
CA ALA A 811 -12.72 16.72 4.52
C ALA A 811 -13.49 16.86 5.83
N ALA A 812 -14.06 18.03 6.09
CA ALA A 812 -14.92 18.26 7.24
C ALA A 812 -15.91 19.41 7.00
N GLY A 813 -17.16 19.25 7.44
CA GLY A 813 -18.19 20.26 7.26
C GLY A 813 -19.26 20.20 8.34
N GLY A 814 -19.73 21.35 8.82
CA GLY A 814 -20.83 21.37 9.79
C GLY A 814 -21.58 22.69 9.87
N GLN A 815 -22.85 22.61 10.29
CA GLN A 815 -23.79 23.71 10.44
C GLN A 815 -24.49 23.72 11.80
N SER A 816 -24.58 24.91 12.39
CA SER A 816 -25.38 25.17 13.60
C SER A 816 -26.07 26.53 13.59
N GLU A 817 -26.97 26.83 14.56
CA GLU A 817 -27.47 28.20 14.72
C GLU A 817 -26.56 29.09 15.57
N LYS A 818 -25.77 28.53 16.52
CA LYS A 818 -24.94 29.33 17.45
C LYS A 818 -23.44 29.00 17.43
N PHE A 819 -23.04 27.74 17.36
CA PHE A 819 -21.62 27.38 17.49
C PHE A 819 -21.22 26.24 16.54
N GLY A 820 -20.33 26.52 15.59
CA GLY A 820 -19.72 25.54 14.69
C GLY A 820 -18.22 25.38 14.95
N LEU A 821 -17.72 24.16 15.04
CA LEU A 821 -16.28 23.86 15.14
C LEU A 821 -15.92 22.71 14.19
N GLU A 822 -15.10 22.95 13.18
CA GLU A 822 -14.70 21.91 12.21
C GLU A 822 -13.17 21.85 12.05
N GLY A 823 -12.63 20.64 11.89
CA GLY A 823 -11.18 20.42 11.95
C GLY A 823 -10.68 19.20 11.17
N THR A 824 -9.71 19.34 10.28
CA THR A 824 -9.00 18.18 9.70
C THR A 824 -7.51 18.25 9.98
N PHE A 825 -6.91 17.08 10.25
CA PHE A 825 -5.47 16.96 10.41
C PHE A 825 -4.95 15.70 9.72
N THR A 826 -4.04 15.86 8.77
CA THR A 826 -3.35 14.76 8.09
C THR A 826 -1.87 14.77 8.45
N TRP A 827 -1.36 13.61 8.88
CA TRP A 827 0.05 13.37 9.16
C TRP A 827 0.51 12.18 8.33
N LEU A 828 1.35 12.44 7.32
CA LEU A 828 1.96 11.41 6.49
C LEU A 828 3.46 11.37 6.79
N THR A 829 4.00 10.17 6.97
CA THR A 829 5.44 9.92 7.07
C THR A 829 5.79 8.75 6.17
N VAL A 830 6.60 9.01 5.15
CA VAL A 830 7.10 8.00 4.21
C VAL A 830 8.60 7.91 4.37
N ASN A 831 9.09 6.74 4.76
CA ASN A 831 10.51 6.43 4.86
C ASN A 831 10.84 5.31 3.87
N ASN A 832 11.63 5.61 2.85
CA ASN A 832 12.08 4.62 1.88
C ASN A 832 13.58 4.39 2.00
N GLN A 833 13.98 3.14 1.93
CA GLN A 833 15.36 2.71 1.76
C GLN A 833 15.45 1.84 0.51
N THR A 834 16.24 2.27 -0.48
CA THR A 834 16.38 1.59 -1.78
C THR A 834 17.87 1.39 -2.06
N ILE A 835 18.35 0.16 -1.97
CA ILE A 835 19.79 -0.14 -2.05
C ILE A 835 20.07 -1.21 -3.10
N ALA A 836 20.92 -0.86 -4.07
CA ALA A 836 21.55 -1.82 -4.97
C ALA A 836 23.06 -1.84 -4.70
N GLN A 837 23.59 -3.01 -4.36
CA GLN A 837 24.97 -3.11 -3.87
C GLN A 837 25.71 -4.36 -4.37
N ILE A 838 26.94 -4.16 -4.83
CA ILE A 838 27.95 -5.22 -4.96
C ILE A 838 29.03 -4.95 -3.91
N LEU A 839 29.16 -5.79 -2.89
CA LEU A 839 30.11 -5.58 -1.80
C LEU A 839 31.57 -5.70 -2.27
N ASN A 840 32.48 -5.01 -1.58
CA ASN A 840 33.90 -4.89 -1.98
C ASN A 840 34.63 -6.24 -2.04
N GLY A 841 34.23 -7.22 -1.22
CA GLY A 841 34.78 -8.56 -1.18
C GLY A 841 34.22 -9.51 -2.24
N ALA A 842 33.23 -9.13 -3.04
CA ALA A 842 32.76 -9.92 -4.18
C ALA A 842 33.84 -10.03 -5.27
N ARG A 843 33.77 -11.07 -6.11
CA ARG A 843 34.65 -11.31 -7.26
C ARG A 843 33.77 -11.56 -8.49
N VAL A 844 33.43 -10.48 -9.17
CA VAL A 844 32.50 -10.45 -10.30
C VAL A 844 33.27 -10.36 -11.62
N VAL A 845 33.11 -11.36 -12.47
CA VAL A 845 33.68 -11.43 -13.82
C VAL A 845 32.54 -11.43 -14.83
N VAL A 846 32.42 -10.36 -15.60
CA VAL A 846 31.39 -10.24 -16.64
C VAL A 846 32.05 -10.11 -18.00
N LEU A 847 31.98 -11.18 -18.80
CA LEU A 847 32.67 -11.29 -20.09
C LEU A 847 31.67 -11.60 -21.20
N GLY A 848 31.81 -10.92 -22.33
CA GLY A 848 30.92 -11.09 -23.47
C GLY A 848 31.60 -10.71 -24.78
N SER A 849 31.32 -11.49 -25.84
CA SER A 849 31.91 -11.32 -27.17
C SER A 849 31.01 -10.52 -28.13
N GLY A 850 29.77 -10.21 -27.75
CA GLY A 850 28.81 -9.43 -28.52
C GLY A 850 28.70 -7.97 -28.08
N PRO A 851 28.12 -7.08 -28.93
CA PRO A 851 27.97 -5.66 -28.62
C PRO A 851 27.09 -5.39 -27.39
N GLU A 852 26.08 -6.24 -27.15
CA GLU A 852 25.10 -6.23 -26.05
C GLU A 852 25.56 -7.01 -24.80
N SER A 853 26.84 -7.38 -24.72
CA SER A 853 27.37 -8.24 -23.65
C SER A 853 28.57 -7.60 -22.95
N GLY A 854 28.81 -8.01 -21.70
CA GLY A 854 29.85 -7.44 -20.85
C GLY A 854 29.38 -6.28 -19.98
N LYS A 855 28.07 -6.11 -19.77
CA LYS A 855 27.49 -5.00 -18.99
C LYS A 855 27.28 -5.39 -17.53
N VAL A 856 27.71 -4.53 -16.61
CA VAL A 856 27.32 -4.53 -15.20
C VAL A 856 26.46 -3.29 -14.94
N VAL A 857 25.25 -3.50 -14.44
CA VAL A 857 24.34 -2.45 -13.99
C VAL A 857 24.10 -2.61 -12.50
N VAL A 858 24.32 -1.52 -11.75
CA VAL A 858 23.92 -1.39 -10.35
C VAL A 858 23.01 -0.17 -10.26
N LYS A 859 21.71 -0.37 -10.05
CA LYS A 859 20.70 0.69 -10.10
C LYS A 859 19.79 0.71 -8.88
N ALA A 860 19.60 1.89 -8.29
CA ALA A 860 18.64 2.11 -7.22
C ALA A 860 17.70 3.26 -7.63
N ASN A 861 16.39 3.00 -7.74
CA ASN A 861 15.41 4.00 -8.13
C ASN A 861 14.28 4.13 -7.11
N ASP A 862 14.00 5.34 -6.65
CA ASP A 862 12.85 5.68 -5.80
C ASP A 862 11.94 6.69 -6.51
N TYR A 863 10.71 6.26 -6.77
CA TYR A 863 9.63 7.08 -7.31
C TYR A 863 8.55 7.25 -6.25
N THR A 864 8.47 8.43 -5.63
CA THR A 864 7.50 8.69 -4.57
C THR A 864 6.55 9.83 -4.95
N TYR A 865 5.27 9.49 -5.00
CA TYR A 865 4.17 10.39 -5.36
C TYR A 865 3.20 10.53 -4.19
N ILE A 866 2.97 11.75 -3.73
CA ILE A 866 2.04 12.03 -2.63
C ILE A 866 1.07 13.13 -3.07
N VAL A 867 -0.22 12.90 -2.85
CA VAL A 867 -1.30 13.88 -2.97
C VAL A 867 -2.03 13.90 -1.64
N ASN A 868 -1.86 14.97 -0.87
CA ASN A 868 -2.52 15.17 0.42
C ASN A 868 -3.46 16.37 0.32
N VAL A 869 -4.76 16.14 0.43
CA VAL A 869 -5.81 17.16 0.30
C VAL A 869 -6.61 17.21 1.59
N ALA A 870 -6.70 18.38 2.21
CA ALA A 870 -7.43 18.63 3.45
C ALA A 870 -8.40 19.82 3.30
N GLY A 871 -9.66 19.69 3.73
CA GLY A 871 -10.67 20.74 3.59
C GLY A 871 -11.61 20.85 4.79
N VAL A 872 -11.96 22.08 5.21
CA VAL A 872 -12.96 22.35 6.26
C VAL A 872 -13.92 23.46 5.85
N ILE A 873 -15.20 23.32 6.22
CA ILE A 873 -16.16 24.42 6.28
C ILE A 873 -17.00 24.41 7.57
N ALA A 874 -17.00 25.50 8.34
CA ALA A 874 -17.88 25.67 9.51
C ALA A 874 -18.92 26.77 9.30
N VAL A 875 -20.21 26.42 9.41
CA VAL A 875 -21.35 27.30 9.17
C VAL A 875 -22.12 27.54 10.47
N SER A 876 -22.41 28.80 10.79
CA SER A 876 -23.25 29.18 11.94
C SER A 876 -24.31 30.23 11.57
N GLN A 877 -25.59 29.86 11.60
CA GLN A 877 -26.70 30.67 11.08
C GLN A 877 -27.91 30.71 12.03
N GLY A 878 -27.96 31.69 12.94
CA GLY A 878 -29.02 31.81 13.93
C GLY A 878 -29.58 33.21 14.07
N GLY A 879 -30.71 33.34 14.78
CA GLY A 879 -31.30 34.64 15.15
C GLY A 879 -30.47 35.39 16.20
N GLY A 880 -29.82 34.69 17.12
CA GLY A 880 -28.93 35.22 18.17
C GLY A 880 -27.45 35.30 17.78
N GLY A 881 -26.55 35.50 18.74
CA GLY A 881 -25.10 35.51 18.49
C GLY A 881 -24.56 34.15 18.03
N ASN A 882 -23.60 34.17 17.10
CA ASN A 882 -23.07 32.97 16.46
C ASN A 882 -21.54 32.98 16.29
N ILE A 883 -20.93 31.79 16.37
CA ILE A 883 -19.49 31.55 16.28
C ILE A 883 -19.24 30.38 15.32
N GLY A 884 -18.37 30.54 14.33
CA GLY A 884 -17.86 29.46 13.49
C GLY A 884 -16.34 29.40 13.54
N ILE A 885 -15.79 28.20 13.75
CA ILE A 885 -14.35 27.94 13.78
C ILE A 885 -14.05 26.80 12.82
N GLY A 886 -13.13 27.02 11.88
CA GLY A 886 -12.66 26.02 10.93
C GLY A 886 -11.14 25.93 10.94
N SER A 887 -10.58 24.72 10.99
CA SER A 887 -9.12 24.54 10.96
C SER A 887 -8.68 23.35 10.12
N THR A 888 -7.67 23.53 9.27
CA THR A 888 -7.04 22.41 8.55
C THR A 888 -5.55 22.36 8.81
N GLY A 889 -5.00 21.16 8.82
CA GLY A 889 -3.57 20.92 8.94
C GLY A 889 -3.14 19.73 8.08
N GLY A 890 -2.10 19.90 7.29
CA GLY A 890 -1.44 18.84 6.55
C GLY A 890 0.05 18.82 6.84
N TYR A 891 0.57 17.67 7.23
CA TYR A 891 2.00 17.41 7.39
C TYR A 891 2.42 16.24 6.50
N ASN A 892 3.42 16.46 5.64
CA ASN A 892 4.09 15.40 4.89
C ASN A 892 5.58 15.41 5.25
N GLY A 893 6.02 14.33 5.88
CA GLY A 893 7.43 14.01 6.08
C GLY A 893 7.86 12.92 5.10
N VAL A 894 8.82 13.21 4.24
CA VAL A 894 9.37 12.22 3.29
C VAL A 894 10.86 12.11 3.51
N SER A 895 11.34 10.89 3.74
CA SER A 895 12.76 10.55 3.86
C SER A 895 13.09 9.43 2.89
N ARG A 896 14.02 9.67 1.95
CA ARG A 896 14.44 8.67 0.97
C ARG A 896 15.96 8.46 1.04
N ASP A 897 16.39 7.23 1.28
CA ASP A 897 17.80 6.81 1.23
C ASP A 897 18.02 5.83 0.06
N THR A 898 18.49 6.38 -1.06
CA THR A 898 18.63 5.68 -2.34
C THR A 898 20.11 5.57 -2.69
N GLN A 899 20.64 4.35 -2.70
CA GLN A 899 22.06 4.10 -2.89
C GLN A 899 22.34 3.00 -3.90
N ALA A 900 23.17 3.32 -4.90
CA ALA A 900 23.74 2.36 -5.84
C ALA A 900 25.25 2.29 -5.64
N VAL A 901 25.77 1.12 -5.31
CA VAL A 901 27.12 1.00 -4.74
C VAL A 901 27.89 -0.20 -5.29
N ILE A 902 29.14 0.04 -5.68
CA ILE A 902 30.15 -1.01 -5.78
C ILE A 902 31.15 -0.79 -4.65
N GLY A 903 31.07 -1.63 -3.62
CA GLY A 903 31.89 -1.56 -2.44
C GLY A 903 31.09 -1.49 -1.13
N SER A 904 31.75 -1.00 -0.08
CA SER A 904 31.15 -0.75 1.25
C SER A 904 30.20 0.45 1.24
N LEU A 905 29.13 0.42 2.04
CA LEU A 905 28.25 1.58 2.22
C LEU A 905 28.98 2.77 2.86
N HIS A 906 28.57 4.00 2.53
CA HIS A 906 29.24 5.25 2.90
C HIS A 906 29.36 5.45 4.42
N ASP A 907 28.33 5.10 5.17
CA ASP A 907 28.29 5.21 6.64
C ASP A 907 28.85 3.96 7.35
N SER A 908 29.31 2.96 6.58
CA SER A 908 29.88 1.73 7.12
C SER A 908 31.37 1.87 7.42
N THR A 909 31.76 1.38 8.59
CA THR A 909 33.17 1.12 8.95
C THR A 909 33.67 -0.23 8.47
N ASP A 910 32.77 -1.07 7.95
CA ASP A 910 33.08 -2.41 7.50
C ASP A 910 33.53 -2.40 6.04
N GLY A 911 34.47 -3.29 5.73
CA GLY A 911 35.08 -3.39 4.42
C GLY A 911 36.50 -2.83 4.38
N SER A 912 37.30 -3.39 3.49
CA SER A 912 38.60 -2.86 3.11
C SER A 912 38.81 -3.14 1.63
N LYS A 913 39.62 -2.29 0.99
CA LYS A 913 39.98 -2.46 -0.41
C LYS A 913 40.55 -3.87 -0.65
N PRO A 914 40.16 -4.56 -1.74
CA PRO A 914 40.71 -5.88 -2.07
C PRO A 914 42.23 -5.90 -2.08
N GLY A 915 42.80 -7.08 -1.81
CA GLY A 915 44.25 -7.30 -1.85
C GLY A 915 44.85 -6.99 -3.22
N GLU A 916 46.17 -6.78 -3.25
CA GLU A 916 46.87 -6.46 -4.49
C GLU A 916 46.68 -7.57 -5.54
N GLY A 917 46.12 -7.21 -6.71
CA GLY A 917 45.82 -8.15 -7.80
C GLY A 917 44.39 -8.68 -7.83
N GLU A 918 43.59 -8.43 -6.78
CA GLU A 918 42.18 -8.81 -6.74
C GLU A 918 41.27 -7.70 -7.29
N LEU A 919 40.21 -8.10 -7.98
CA LEU A 919 39.20 -7.19 -8.54
C LEU A 919 37.83 -7.53 -7.92
N THR A 920 37.13 -6.50 -7.47
CA THR A 920 35.72 -6.57 -7.11
C THR A 920 34.89 -6.84 -8.36
N VAL A 921 35.12 -6.06 -9.42
CA VAL A 921 34.41 -6.16 -10.71
C VAL A 921 35.40 -6.09 -11.88
N SER A 922 35.24 -6.99 -12.85
CA SER A 922 35.90 -6.94 -14.16
C SER A 922 34.84 -7.09 -15.26
N ALA A 923 34.59 -6.03 -16.03
CA ALA A 923 33.55 -5.98 -17.05
C ALA A 923 33.96 -5.14 -18.26
N LYS A 924 33.14 -5.09 -19.33
CA LYS A 924 33.33 -4.14 -20.44
C LYS A 924 32.74 -2.79 -20.07
N ASP A 925 31.45 -2.75 -19.73
CA ASP A 925 30.73 -1.53 -19.41
C ASP A 925 30.16 -1.62 -17.99
N VAL A 926 30.42 -0.61 -17.15
CA VAL A 926 29.90 -0.54 -15.78
C VAL A 926 29.07 0.74 -15.60
N GLN A 927 27.85 0.57 -15.12
CA GLN A 927 26.91 1.65 -14.79
C GLN A 927 26.50 1.51 -13.32
N VAL A 928 26.71 2.57 -12.53
CA VAL A 928 26.24 2.68 -11.14
C VAL A 928 25.37 3.91 -11.07
N GLU A 929 24.08 3.75 -10.78
CA GLU A 929 23.12 4.86 -10.89
C GLU A 929 22.10 4.84 -9.76
N ALA A 930 21.92 5.98 -9.11
CA ALA A 930 20.92 6.19 -8.07
C ALA A 930 20.01 7.35 -8.48
N GLN A 931 18.69 7.16 -8.39
CA GLN A 931 17.71 8.16 -8.80
C GLN A 931 16.57 8.29 -7.80
N ASN A 932 16.26 9.54 -7.43
CA ASN A 932 14.98 9.90 -6.84
C ASN A 932 14.18 10.75 -7.81
N ASP A 933 12.90 10.41 -7.97
CA ASP A 933 11.93 11.19 -8.73
C ASP A 933 10.58 11.24 -7.99
N GLY A 934 9.72 12.16 -8.40
CA GLY A 934 8.34 12.26 -7.91
C GLY A 934 7.94 13.61 -7.34
N PHE A 935 6.72 13.67 -6.84
CA PHE A 935 6.08 14.91 -6.40
C PHE A 935 5.33 14.74 -5.08
N ILE A 936 5.23 15.83 -4.34
CA ILE A 936 4.44 15.97 -3.14
C ILE A 936 3.48 17.13 -3.34
N ILE A 937 2.21 16.84 -3.55
CA ILE A 937 1.11 17.82 -3.60
C ILE A 937 0.46 17.86 -2.23
N SER A 938 0.34 19.06 -1.68
CA SER A 938 -0.31 19.35 -0.42
C SER A 938 -1.29 20.49 -0.61
N VAL A 939 -2.57 20.21 -0.40
CA VAL A 939 -3.63 21.20 -0.50
C VAL A 939 -4.36 21.24 0.84
N ALA A 940 -4.46 22.41 1.47
CA ALA A 940 -5.28 22.60 2.65
C ALA A 940 -6.15 23.85 2.52
N VAL A 941 -7.44 23.73 2.86
CA VAL A 941 -8.40 24.84 2.77
C VAL A 941 -9.31 24.87 4.00
N ALA A 942 -9.43 26.01 4.66
CA ALA A 942 -10.34 26.21 5.79
C ALA A 942 -11.32 27.37 5.55
N GLY A 943 -12.61 27.15 5.75
CA GLY A 943 -13.67 28.15 5.56
C GLY A 943 -14.57 28.30 6.79
N THR A 944 -15.02 29.53 7.07
CA THR A 944 -16.10 29.78 8.03
C THR A 944 -17.13 30.78 7.50
N TYR A 945 -18.40 30.54 7.85
CA TYR A 945 -19.50 31.46 7.59
C TYR A 945 -20.35 31.66 8.85
N ALA A 946 -20.50 32.91 9.30
CA ALA A 946 -21.37 33.29 10.41
C ALA A 946 -22.42 34.34 9.98
N GLY A 947 -23.71 33.95 9.93
CA GLY A 947 -24.78 34.80 9.38
C GLY A 947 -26.15 34.68 10.04
N THR A 948 -27.16 35.35 9.50
CA THR A 948 -28.58 35.18 9.92
C THR A 948 -29.29 34.18 9.01
N LYS A 949 -30.06 33.26 9.59
CA LYS A 949 -30.97 32.37 8.85
C LYS A 949 -32.05 33.20 8.13
N THR A 950 -32.16 33.08 6.80
CA THR A 950 -33.20 33.76 6.01
C THR A 950 -34.45 32.89 5.93
N ASP A 951 -35.45 33.11 6.77
CA ASP A 951 -36.76 32.45 6.59
C ASP A 951 -37.61 33.19 5.54
N PRO A 952 -38.15 32.50 4.52
CA PRO A 952 -39.12 33.06 3.60
C PRO A 952 -40.54 32.88 4.17
N LYS A 953 -41.06 33.89 4.86
CA LYS A 953 -42.44 34.42 4.72
C LYS A 953 -42.77 35.38 5.89
N PRO A 954 -43.48 36.50 5.65
CA PRO A 954 -43.58 37.61 6.61
C PRO A 954 -44.49 37.39 7.83
N GLU A 955 -45.12 36.22 7.99
CA GLU A 955 -46.38 36.13 8.75
C GLU A 955 -46.29 35.52 10.16
N ASN A 956 -45.14 35.04 10.62
CA ASN A 956 -44.97 34.50 11.99
C ASN A 956 -43.70 35.01 12.69
N LYS A 957 -43.61 36.32 12.94
CA LYS A 957 -42.58 36.88 13.83
C LYS A 957 -42.92 36.53 15.29
N LYS A 958 -42.32 35.47 15.85
CA LYS A 958 -42.14 35.39 17.31
C LYS A 958 -41.02 36.37 17.69
N GLU A 959 -41.31 37.30 18.58
CA GLU A 959 -40.32 38.25 19.09
C GLU A 959 -39.19 37.51 19.81
N ALA A 960 -37.95 37.82 19.45
CA ALA A 960 -36.77 37.30 20.12
C ALA A 960 -36.75 37.71 21.61
N PRO A 961 -36.26 36.86 22.54
CA PRO A 961 -36.10 37.24 23.94
C PRO A 961 -35.27 38.53 24.06
N GLN A 962 -35.83 39.55 24.71
CA GLN A 962 -35.11 40.79 25.00
C GLN A 962 -33.91 40.47 25.93
N ASN A 963 -32.71 40.85 25.50
CA ASN A 963 -31.39 40.81 26.19
C ASN A 963 -30.31 39.84 25.67
N GLY A 964 -30.48 39.17 24.53
CA GLY A 964 -29.35 38.53 23.83
C GLY A 964 -28.69 39.49 22.84
N GLY A 965 -27.43 39.91 23.05
CA GLY A 965 -26.72 40.77 22.09
C GLY A 965 -26.52 40.07 20.73
N SER A 966 -26.64 40.83 19.63
CA SER A 966 -26.32 40.36 18.27
C SER A 966 -24.83 40.54 17.98
N TYR A 967 -24.12 39.45 17.74
CA TYR A 967 -22.70 39.40 17.37
C TYR A 967 -22.42 38.17 16.49
N GLY A 968 -21.40 38.23 15.63
CA GLY A 968 -20.92 37.08 14.85
C GLY A 968 -19.40 36.96 14.92
N VAL A 969 -18.87 35.74 15.05
CA VAL A 969 -17.43 35.45 15.03
C VAL A 969 -17.11 34.35 14.03
N GLY A 970 -16.19 34.60 13.10
CA GLY A 970 -15.66 33.59 12.18
C GLY A 970 -14.15 33.45 12.38
N VAL A 971 -13.64 32.24 12.57
CA VAL A 971 -12.21 31.96 12.71
C VAL A 971 -11.82 30.83 11.77
N SER A 972 -10.94 31.11 10.81
CA SER A 972 -10.39 30.10 9.90
C SER A 972 -8.88 30.03 10.03
N ALA A 973 -8.33 28.82 10.13
CA ALA A 973 -6.89 28.56 10.22
C ALA A 973 -6.48 27.42 9.30
N GLU A 974 -5.41 27.60 8.54
CA GLU A 974 -4.87 26.60 7.63
C GLU A 974 -3.36 26.46 7.84
N VAL A 975 -2.88 25.22 7.81
CA VAL A 975 -1.45 24.87 7.94
C VAL A 975 -1.08 23.77 6.94
N VAL A 976 -0.05 24.00 6.12
CA VAL A 976 0.60 22.98 5.30
C VAL A 976 2.10 22.94 5.62
N ILE A 977 2.62 21.76 5.92
CA ILE A 977 4.03 21.53 6.19
C ILE A 977 4.53 20.37 5.32
N ASN A 978 5.55 20.65 4.51
CA ASN A 978 6.29 19.65 3.76
C ASN A 978 7.74 19.65 4.23
N ASN A 979 8.24 18.50 4.66
CA ASN A 979 9.61 18.31 5.09
C ASN A 979 10.20 17.10 4.35
N ILE A 980 11.05 17.38 3.37
CA ILE A 980 11.64 16.38 2.48
C ILE A 980 13.13 16.26 2.76
N GLN A 981 13.60 15.03 2.90
CA GLN A 981 15.01 14.69 3.09
C GLN A 981 15.41 13.55 2.16
N ASP A 982 16.22 13.87 1.16
CA ASP A 982 16.72 12.86 0.22
C ASP A 982 18.22 12.65 0.37
N LYS A 983 18.63 11.39 0.26
CA LYS A 983 20.01 10.97 0.15
C LYS A 983 20.11 10.08 -1.08
N VAL A 984 20.66 10.62 -2.16
CA VAL A 984 20.86 9.93 -3.44
C VAL A 984 22.35 9.78 -3.68
N LEU A 985 22.85 8.56 -3.56
CA LEU A 985 24.29 8.28 -3.65
C LEU A 985 24.57 7.17 -4.67
N ALA A 986 25.36 7.48 -5.70
CA ALA A 986 25.94 6.48 -6.59
C ALA A 986 27.45 6.49 -6.46
N TYR A 987 28.08 5.39 -6.08
CA TYR A 987 29.52 5.44 -5.81
C TYR A 987 30.26 4.11 -5.88
N ILE A 988 31.58 4.24 -6.00
CA ILE A 988 32.53 3.16 -5.82
C ILE A 988 33.36 3.48 -4.57
N ARG A 989 33.34 2.61 -3.56
CA ARG A 989 34.06 2.81 -2.30
C ARG A 989 34.83 1.57 -1.87
N GLN A 990 36.11 1.71 -1.53
CA GLN A 990 36.94 0.59 -1.08
C GLN A 990 36.90 -0.62 -2.03
N ALA A 991 36.81 -0.38 -3.34
CA ALA A 991 36.68 -1.44 -4.34
C ALA A 991 37.82 -1.39 -5.37
N SER A 992 37.96 -2.48 -6.12
CA SER A 992 38.94 -2.61 -7.20
C SER A 992 38.23 -2.99 -8.49
N LEU A 993 38.31 -2.17 -9.54
CA LEU A 993 37.48 -2.29 -10.74
C LEU A 993 38.30 -2.15 -12.02
N ASN A 994 38.05 -3.04 -12.98
CA ASN A 994 38.52 -2.92 -14.37
C ASN A 994 37.32 -2.84 -15.33
N SER A 995 37.32 -1.82 -16.22
CA SER A 995 36.32 -1.67 -17.27
C SER A 995 36.86 -1.05 -18.56
N THR A 996 36.04 -1.00 -19.60
CA THR A 996 36.25 -0.12 -20.77
C THR A 996 35.63 1.25 -20.51
N ASN A 997 34.35 1.26 -20.14
CA ASN A 997 33.62 2.47 -19.76
C ASN A 997 33.08 2.33 -18.33
N LEU A 998 33.14 3.41 -17.57
CA LEU A 998 32.52 3.55 -16.25
C LEU A 998 31.65 4.80 -16.23
N VAL A 999 30.38 4.63 -15.84
CA VAL A 999 29.44 5.72 -15.59
C VAL A 999 28.92 5.59 -14.16
N ILE A 1000 29.02 6.68 -13.39
CA ILE A 1000 28.46 6.82 -12.05
C ILE A 1000 27.53 8.02 -12.07
N ALA A 1001 26.25 7.84 -11.75
CA ALA A 1001 25.26 8.89 -11.89
C ALA A 1001 24.32 8.98 -10.69
N SER A 1002 24.08 10.19 -10.18
CA SER A 1002 23.08 10.45 -9.16
C SER A 1002 22.15 11.56 -9.63
N HIS A 1003 20.85 11.28 -9.66
CA HIS A 1003 19.84 12.24 -10.11
C HIS A 1003 18.78 12.41 -9.02
N ASN A 1004 18.51 13.65 -8.61
CA ASN A 1004 17.45 13.94 -7.66
C ASN A 1004 16.49 14.99 -8.23
N ARG A 1005 15.27 14.57 -8.53
CA ARG A 1005 14.19 15.42 -9.05
C ARG A 1005 13.01 15.33 -8.09
N THR A 1006 12.80 16.40 -7.32
CA THR A 1006 11.74 16.42 -6.32
C THR A 1006 10.93 17.69 -6.44
N LEU A 1007 9.64 17.53 -6.68
CA LEU A 1007 8.70 18.64 -6.77
C LEU A 1007 7.79 18.69 -5.55
N VAL A 1008 7.78 19.81 -4.84
CA VAL A 1008 6.83 20.09 -3.77
C VAL A 1008 5.87 21.18 -4.20
N ILE A 1009 4.57 20.90 -4.08
CA ILE A 1009 3.48 21.82 -4.41
C ILE A 1009 2.64 21.99 -3.16
N ALA A 1010 2.64 23.18 -2.59
CA ALA A 1010 1.90 23.50 -1.37
C ALA A 1010 0.88 24.59 -1.66
N VAL A 1011 -0.40 24.28 -1.50
CA VAL A 1011 -1.52 25.20 -1.70
C VAL A 1011 -2.31 25.33 -0.39
N GLY A 1012 -2.30 26.51 0.20
CA GLY A 1012 -2.97 26.82 1.46
C GLY A 1012 -3.98 27.95 1.32
N GLY A 1013 -5.16 27.80 1.91
CA GLY A 1013 -6.22 28.81 1.83
C GLY A 1013 -7.06 28.91 3.10
N SER A 1014 -7.30 30.11 3.62
CA SER A 1014 -8.29 30.31 4.69
C SER A 1014 -9.24 31.48 4.43
N ALA A 1015 -10.53 31.28 4.74
CA ALA A 1015 -11.56 32.30 4.58
C ALA A 1015 -12.50 32.38 5.78
N ALA A 1016 -12.80 33.60 6.27
CA ALA A 1016 -13.79 33.85 7.32
C ALA A 1016 -14.78 34.95 6.90
N ILE A 1017 -16.05 34.59 6.71
CA ILE A 1017 -17.11 35.52 6.29
C ILE A 1017 -18.14 35.68 7.41
N VAL A 1018 -18.39 36.93 7.81
CA VAL A 1018 -19.36 37.25 8.88
C VAL A 1018 -20.37 38.29 8.40
N THR A 1019 -21.61 37.85 8.18
CA THR A 1019 -22.70 38.70 7.69
C THR A 1019 -23.64 39.20 8.79
N LYS A 1020 -23.39 38.81 10.05
CA LYS A 1020 -24.22 39.14 11.22
C LYS A 1020 -24.14 40.63 11.62
N ASP A 1021 -25.30 41.24 11.85
CA ASP A 1021 -25.43 42.58 12.42
C ASP A 1021 -24.92 42.66 13.88
N GLY A 1022 -24.35 43.80 14.26
CA GLY A 1022 -23.80 44.04 15.60
C GLY A 1022 -22.27 43.91 15.68
N LYS A 1023 -21.72 43.78 16.89
CA LYS A 1023 -20.26 43.70 17.10
C LYS A 1023 -19.76 42.33 16.60
N SER A 1024 -19.12 42.29 15.45
CA SER A 1024 -18.69 41.03 14.82
C SER A 1024 -17.18 41.00 14.56
N ALA A 1025 -16.59 39.81 14.41
CA ALA A 1025 -15.17 39.65 14.11
C ALA A 1025 -14.89 38.50 13.14
N GLY A 1026 -14.02 38.71 12.16
CA GLY A 1026 -13.49 37.63 11.30
C GLY A 1026 -11.98 37.54 11.40
N LEU A 1027 -11.47 36.31 11.50
CA LEU A 1027 -10.04 36.02 11.60
C LEU A 1027 -9.71 34.89 10.63
N ALA A 1028 -8.79 35.13 9.70
CA ALA A 1028 -8.31 34.12 8.76
C ALA A 1028 -6.78 34.06 8.77
N GLY A 1029 -6.21 32.88 9.03
CA GLY A 1029 -4.78 32.63 9.06
C GLY A 1029 -4.40 31.49 8.12
N SER A 1030 -3.32 31.64 7.35
CA SER A 1030 -2.75 30.57 6.51
C SER A 1030 -1.24 30.47 6.75
N PHE A 1031 -0.71 29.25 6.83
CA PHE A 1031 0.71 29.00 7.08
C PHE A 1031 1.22 27.86 6.21
N ALA A 1032 2.19 28.14 5.35
CA ALA A 1032 2.87 27.13 4.54
C ALA A 1032 4.36 27.07 4.92
N LEU A 1033 4.87 25.89 5.24
CA LEU A 1033 6.30 25.63 5.43
C LEU A 1033 6.75 24.49 4.53
N ASN A 1034 7.67 24.77 3.61
CA ASN A 1034 8.22 23.79 2.69
C ASN A 1034 9.74 23.77 2.85
N ARG A 1035 10.27 22.62 3.26
CA ARG A 1035 11.71 22.41 3.44
C ARG A 1035 12.14 21.19 2.65
N ILE A 1036 13.16 21.37 1.82
CA ILE A 1036 13.89 20.31 1.13
C ILE A 1036 15.34 20.34 1.61
N ALA A 1037 15.85 19.22 2.09
CA ALA A 1037 17.22 19.08 2.61
C ALA A 1037 17.87 17.80 2.07
N ASN A 1038 18.66 17.93 1.01
CA ASN A 1038 19.05 16.82 0.16
C ASN A 1038 20.57 16.66 0.02
N LYS A 1039 21.00 15.42 -0.26
CA LYS A 1039 22.36 15.07 -0.68
C LYS A 1039 22.29 14.30 -2.00
N THR A 1040 22.94 14.81 -3.03
CA THR A 1040 23.06 14.14 -4.33
C THR A 1040 24.53 13.98 -4.64
N LYS A 1041 25.07 12.76 -4.53
CA LYS A 1041 26.52 12.55 -4.68
C LYS A 1041 26.86 11.35 -5.56
N ALA A 1042 27.67 11.63 -6.58
CA ALA A 1042 28.31 10.62 -7.41
C ALA A 1042 29.83 10.65 -7.16
N PHE A 1043 30.44 9.52 -6.76
CA PHE A 1043 31.88 9.57 -6.44
C PHE A 1043 32.66 8.24 -6.49
N ILE A 1044 33.99 8.37 -6.50
CA ILE A 1044 34.94 7.28 -6.26
C ILE A 1044 35.76 7.61 -5.01
N GLU A 1045 35.75 6.71 -4.02
CA GLU A 1045 36.44 6.86 -2.74
C GLU A 1045 37.32 5.64 -2.44
N ASP A 1046 38.59 5.85 -2.02
CA ASP A 1046 39.52 4.79 -1.58
C ASP A 1046 39.58 3.53 -2.50
N SER A 1047 39.40 3.75 -3.81
CA SER A 1047 39.20 2.67 -4.77
C SER A 1047 40.33 2.62 -5.80
N LYS A 1048 40.50 1.47 -6.46
CA LYS A 1048 41.41 1.32 -7.61
C LYS A 1048 40.57 1.08 -8.85
N VAL A 1049 40.57 2.02 -9.77
CA VAL A 1049 39.72 1.97 -10.97
C VAL A 1049 40.59 2.10 -12.21
N THR A 1050 40.49 1.13 -13.13
CA THR A 1050 41.11 1.19 -14.45
C THR A 1050 40.03 1.08 -15.51
N ALA A 1051 39.75 2.17 -16.22
CA ALA A 1051 38.86 2.20 -17.38
C ALA A 1051 39.68 2.44 -18.66
N THR A 1052 39.55 1.63 -19.71
CA THR A 1052 40.40 1.81 -20.91
C THR A 1052 39.98 2.99 -21.79
N GLU A 1053 38.73 3.44 -21.72
CA GLU A 1053 38.20 4.57 -22.49
C GLU A 1053 37.72 5.73 -21.61
N LYS A 1054 36.61 5.59 -20.86
CA LYS A 1054 36.03 6.73 -20.12
C LYS A 1054 35.63 6.41 -18.68
N VAL A 1055 35.75 7.42 -17.83
CA VAL A 1055 35.09 7.52 -16.52
C VAL A 1055 34.23 8.78 -16.52
N GLU A 1056 32.95 8.62 -16.25
CA GLU A 1056 31.96 9.71 -16.20
C GLU A 1056 31.27 9.66 -14.84
N ILE A 1057 31.30 10.77 -14.11
CA ILE A 1057 30.70 10.91 -12.78
C ILE A 1057 29.80 12.14 -12.80
N THR A 1058 28.50 11.94 -12.62
CA THR A 1058 27.48 12.98 -12.76
C THR A 1058 26.60 13.02 -11.53
N ALA A 1059 26.44 14.19 -10.92
CA ALA A 1059 25.50 14.46 -9.85
C ALA A 1059 24.61 15.63 -10.25
N GLU A 1060 23.30 15.42 -10.29
CA GLU A 1060 22.32 16.41 -10.76
C GLU A 1060 21.16 16.55 -9.80
N ALA A 1061 20.86 17.79 -9.41
CA ALA A 1061 19.77 18.13 -8.52
C ALA A 1061 18.86 19.18 -9.19
N GLU A 1062 17.57 18.87 -9.28
CA GLU A 1062 16.55 19.73 -9.91
C GLU A 1062 15.31 19.86 -9.01
N GLU A 1063 15.52 20.11 -7.72
CA GLU A 1063 14.42 20.25 -6.77
C GLU A 1063 13.63 21.54 -6.98
N ARG A 1064 12.30 21.45 -6.83
CA ARG A 1064 11.38 22.58 -7.04
C ARG A 1064 10.40 22.70 -5.89
N ILE A 1065 10.21 23.90 -5.35
CA ILE A 1065 9.10 24.25 -4.46
C ILE A 1065 8.18 25.24 -5.19
N ILE A 1066 6.88 24.93 -5.20
CA ILE A 1066 5.81 25.85 -5.60
C ILE A 1066 4.86 25.99 -4.42
N ALA A 1067 4.85 27.17 -3.81
CA ALA A 1067 4.03 27.48 -2.65
C ALA A 1067 3.05 28.60 -2.96
N VAL A 1068 1.76 28.33 -2.79
CA VAL A 1068 0.67 29.29 -2.96
C VAL A 1068 -0.12 29.33 -1.66
N ALA A 1069 -0.11 30.46 -0.97
CA ALA A 1069 -0.89 30.64 0.24
C ALA A 1069 -1.78 31.89 0.15
N ALA A 1070 -2.98 31.79 0.71
CA ALA A 1070 -3.95 32.87 0.69
C ALA A 1070 -4.81 32.91 1.96
N SER A 1071 -5.12 34.10 2.45
CA SER A 1071 -6.12 34.29 3.50
C SER A 1071 -7.09 35.43 3.23
N GLY A 1072 -8.33 35.24 3.67
CA GLY A 1072 -9.45 36.12 3.39
C GLY A 1072 -10.34 36.33 4.61
N SER A 1073 -10.69 37.57 4.99
CA SER A 1073 -11.81 37.79 5.90
C SER A 1073 -12.71 38.94 5.49
N GLY A 1074 -14.01 38.80 5.73
CA GLY A 1074 -15.02 39.74 5.27
C GLY A 1074 -16.18 39.89 6.26
N GLU A 1075 -16.39 41.11 6.75
CA GLU A 1075 -17.44 41.40 7.74
C GLU A 1075 -18.37 42.54 7.27
N THR A 1076 -19.69 42.34 7.31
CA THR A 1076 -20.65 43.29 6.69
C THR A 1076 -21.16 44.40 7.62
N SER A 1077 -21.16 44.19 8.94
CA SER A 1077 -21.62 45.17 9.96
C SER A 1077 -20.68 46.38 10.04
N THR A 1078 -21.17 47.60 10.27
CA THR A 1078 -20.29 48.79 10.42
C THR A 1078 -19.49 48.81 11.72
N THR A 1079 -19.79 47.90 12.67
CA THR A 1079 -19.13 47.83 13.98
C THR A 1079 -18.19 46.63 14.13
N SER A 1080 -17.93 45.90 13.05
CA SER A 1080 -17.11 44.68 13.05
C SER A 1080 -15.62 44.92 12.77
N GLY A 1081 -14.74 43.98 13.11
CA GLY A 1081 -13.32 44.03 12.77
C GLY A 1081 -12.84 42.75 12.12
N GLY A 1082 -11.90 42.85 11.18
CA GLY A 1082 -11.36 41.69 10.48
C GLY A 1082 -9.84 41.66 10.43
N VAL A 1083 -9.27 40.46 10.48
CA VAL A 1083 -7.84 40.21 10.29
C VAL A 1083 -7.64 39.03 9.35
N ALA A 1084 -6.91 39.24 8.26
CA ALA A 1084 -6.42 38.19 7.37
C ALA A 1084 -4.89 38.20 7.35
N GLY A 1085 -4.26 37.07 7.65
CA GLY A 1085 -2.81 36.91 7.67
C GLY A 1085 -2.36 35.64 6.97
N GLN A 1086 -1.25 35.67 6.24
CA GLN A 1086 -0.63 34.46 5.73
C GLN A 1086 0.90 34.53 5.77
N VAL A 1087 1.53 33.41 6.06
CA VAL A 1087 3.00 33.25 6.08
C VAL A 1087 3.40 32.02 5.26
N SER A 1088 4.28 32.21 4.28
CA SER A 1088 4.90 31.12 3.51
C SER A 1088 6.40 31.13 3.75
N ILE A 1089 6.97 29.98 4.11
CA ILE A 1089 8.41 29.78 4.32
C ILE A 1089 8.86 28.64 3.42
N ASN A 1090 9.79 28.90 2.50
CA ASN A 1090 10.27 27.93 1.53
C ASN A 1090 11.80 27.88 1.58
N THR A 1091 12.34 26.68 1.76
CA THR A 1091 13.79 26.48 1.86
C THR A 1091 14.24 25.26 1.10
N ILE A 1092 15.26 25.41 0.25
CA ILE A 1092 15.93 24.29 -0.42
C ILE A 1092 17.42 24.32 -0.12
N ALA A 1093 17.90 23.26 0.52
CA ALA A 1093 19.31 23.01 0.80
C ALA A 1093 19.72 21.67 0.17
N SER A 1094 20.53 21.69 -0.88
CA SER A 1094 20.99 20.53 -1.63
C SER A 1094 22.53 20.52 -1.73
N GLU A 1095 23.16 19.47 -1.23
CA GLU A 1095 24.59 19.23 -1.41
C GLU A 1095 24.81 18.35 -2.65
N VAL A 1096 25.39 18.92 -3.72
CA VAL A 1096 25.59 18.24 -5.01
C VAL A 1096 27.09 18.01 -5.27
N VAL A 1097 27.51 16.75 -5.32
CA VAL A 1097 28.94 16.40 -5.38
C VAL A 1097 29.25 15.37 -6.45
N ALA A 1098 30.17 15.71 -7.35
CA ALA A 1098 30.88 14.78 -8.23
C ALA A 1098 32.36 14.71 -7.81
N GLY A 1099 32.86 13.56 -7.36
CA GLY A 1099 34.16 13.51 -6.68
C GLY A 1099 35.03 12.26 -6.94
N ILE A 1100 36.36 12.45 -6.88
CA ILE A 1100 37.34 11.37 -6.72
C ILE A 1100 38.23 11.72 -5.53
N PHE A 1101 38.15 10.97 -4.43
CA PHE A 1101 38.83 11.37 -3.20
C PHE A 1101 39.30 10.23 -2.29
N ASN A 1102 39.96 10.60 -1.19
CA ASN A 1102 40.47 9.72 -0.13
C ASN A 1102 41.29 8.53 -0.66
N GLN A 1103 42.45 8.80 -1.27
CA GLN A 1103 43.40 7.80 -1.75
C GLN A 1103 42.89 6.93 -2.91
N ALA A 1104 41.92 7.42 -3.68
CA ALA A 1104 41.53 6.78 -4.92
C ALA A 1104 42.67 6.77 -5.95
N ASN A 1105 42.76 5.71 -6.74
CA ASN A 1105 43.69 5.58 -7.86
C ASN A 1105 42.90 5.25 -9.13
N VAL A 1106 42.75 6.22 -10.02
CA VAL A 1106 41.90 6.14 -11.22
C VAL A 1106 42.74 6.30 -12.47
N THR A 1107 42.58 5.42 -13.45
CA THR A 1107 43.27 5.49 -14.75
C THR A 1107 42.25 5.40 -15.89
N ALA A 1108 42.27 6.37 -16.83
CA ALA A 1108 41.41 6.37 -18.02
C ALA A 1108 41.96 7.22 -19.19
N LYS A 1109 41.36 7.12 -20.39
CA LYS A 1109 41.64 8.10 -21.46
C LYS A 1109 40.91 9.41 -21.20
N ASN A 1110 39.62 9.34 -20.89
CA ASN A 1110 38.78 10.50 -20.60
C ASN A 1110 38.17 10.40 -19.20
N ILE A 1111 38.22 11.49 -18.43
CA ILE A 1111 37.53 11.60 -17.15
C ILE A 1111 36.70 12.88 -17.15
N THR A 1112 35.39 12.74 -16.89
CA THR A 1112 34.45 13.85 -16.77
C THR A 1112 33.77 13.78 -15.42
N LEU A 1113 33.86 14.86 -14.63
CA LEU A 1113 33.10 15.07 -13.41
C LEU A 1113 32.13 16.25 -13.61
N THR A 1114 30.85 16.03 -13.38
CA THR A 1114 29.81 17.07 -13.54
C THR A 1114 28.93 17.10 -12.30
N ALA A 1115 28.86 18.25 -11.64
CA ALA A 1115 27.90 18.53 -10.58
C ALA A 1115 27.02 19.71 -11.02
N THR A 1116 25.71 19.51 -11.06
CA THR A 1116 24.76 20.52 -11.54
C THR A 1116 23.61 20.69 -10.54
N ASP A 1117 23.33 21.92 -10.15
CA ASP A 1117 22.18 22.31 -9.35
C ASP A 1117 21.30 23.28 -10.15
N ARG A 1118 20.02 22.92 -10.33
CA ARG A 1118 18.99 23.74 -11.00
C ARG A 1118 17.78 23.98 -10.11
N THR A 1119 18.02 24.08 -8.81
CA THR A 1119 16.97 24.26 -7.80
C THR A 1119 16.10 25.50 -8.02
N MET A 1120 14.80 25.40 -7.74
CA MET A 1120 13.84 26.49 -7.95
C MET A 1120 12.81 26.66 -6.82
N ILE A 1121 12.51 27.91 -6.47
CA ILE A 1121 11.40 28.28 -5.57
C ILE A 1121 10.46 29.27 -6.28
N ILE A 1122 9.16 28.96 -6.28
CA ILE A 1122 8.08 29.87 -6.65
C ILE A 1122 7.17 30.03 -5.43
N ALA A 1123 6.99 31.27 -4.95
CA ALA A 1123 6.16 31.57 -3.78
C ALA A 1123 5.15 32.68 -4.06
N VAL A 1124 3.87 32.39 -3.88
CA VAL A 1124 2.77 33.34 -4.04
C VAL A 1124 2.03 33.47 -2.71
N ALA A 1125 1.89 34.71 -2.25
CA ALA A 1125 1.33 35.04 -0.95
C ALA A 1125 0.24 36.11 -1.07
N GLY A 1126 -0.98 35.84 -0.60
CA GLY A 1126 -2.12 36.76 -0.71
C GLY A 1126 -2.91 36.94 0.58
N ALA A 1127 -3.15 38.19 1.01
CA ALA A 1127 -4.05 38.46 2.14
C ALA A 1127 -5.11 39.50 1.76
N LEU A 1128 -6.39 39.15 1.88
CA LEU A 1128 -7.52 40.04 1.59
C LEU A 1128 -8.38 40.21 2.84
N ASN A 1129 -8.60 41.45 3.27
CA ASN A 1129 -9.52 41.74 4.35
C ASN A 1129 -10.49 42.89 3.98
N TYR A 1130 -11.77 42.69 4.32
CA TYR A 1130 -12.83 43.70 4.24
C TYR A 1130 -13.61 43.78 5.56
N GLY A 1131 -13.22 44.72 6.43
CA GLY A 1131 -13.85 44.92 7.73
C GLY A 1131 -14.93 46.00 7.79
N GLY A 1132 -15.74 45.97 8.83
CA GLY A 1132 -16.70 47.04 9.14
C GLY A 1132 -16.01 48.30 9.61
N LYS A 1133 -15.53 48.23 10.84
CA LYS A 1133 -14.83 49.29 11.57
C LYS A 1133 -13.31 49.24 11.40
N ALA A 1134 -12.74 48.03 11.29
CA ALA A 1134 -11.31 47.84 11.17
C ALA A 1134 -10.99 46.66 10.26
N GLY A 1135 -10.01 46.82 9.37
CA GLY A 1135 -9.59 45.76 8.47
C GLY A 1135 -8.09 45.66 8.28
N ILE A 1136 -7.49 44.52 8.62
CA ILE A 1136 -6.04 44.29 8.58
C ILE A 1136 -5.71 43.10 7.69
N GLY A 1137 -4.89 43.31 6.66
CA GLY A 1137 -4.34 42.26 5.79
C GLY A 1137 -2.81 42.15 5.92
N ALA A 1138 -2.26 40.96 6.08
CA ALA A 1138 -0.81 40.74 6.14
C ALA A 1138 -0.36 39.51 5.32
N ALA A 1139 0.57 39.69 4.39
CA ALA A 1139 1.13 38.61 3.57
C ALA A 1139 2.66 38.61 3.66
N ILE A 1140 3.25 37.51 4.14
CA ILE A 1140 4.70 37.33 4.29
C ILE A 1140 5.14 36.08 3.52
N ALA A 1141 6.14 36.22 2.64
CA ALA A 1141 6.83 35.11 1.99
C ALA A 1141 8.34 35.19 2.27
N LEU A 1142 8.91 34.12 2.84
CA LEU A 1142 10.33 33.98 3.14
C LEU A 1142 10.88 32.82 2.30
N ASN A 1143 11.81 33.11 1.40
CA ASN A 1143 12.37 32.13 0.48
C ASN A 1143 13.89 32.12 0.61
N ASP A 1144 14.45 30.94 0.84
CA ASP A 1144 15.88 30.78 1.11
C ASP A 1144 16.49 29.58 0.37
N ILE A 1145 17.64 29.82 -0.24
CA ILE A 1145 18.54 28.79 -0.78
C ILE A 1145 19.89 29.03 -0.08
N PRO A 1146 20.07 28.48 1.14
CA PRO A 1146 21.18 28.87 2.01
C PRO A 1146 22.47 28.13 1.68
N ILE A 1147 23.61 28.82 1.69
CA ILE A 1147 24.94 28.17 1.73
C ILE A 1147 25.26 27.71 3.16
N GLU A 1148 24.74 28.39 4.18
CA GLU A 1148 24.94 28.03 5.59
C GLU A 1148 24.03 26.90 6.05
N ALA A 1149 24.46 26.20 7.10
CA ALA A 1149 23.91 24.88 7.45
C ALA A 1149 22.46 24.95 7.95
N ILE A 1150 21.62 24.02 7.51
CA ILE A 1150 20.43 23.61 8.27
C ILE A 1150 20.71 22.26 8.92
N GLY A 1151 21.31 22.27 10.12
CA GLY A 1151 21.89 21.07 10.73
C GLY A 1151 23.28 20.78 10.15
N ASP A 1152 23.50 19.58 9.59
CA ASP A 1152 24.75 19.19 8.91
C ASP A 1152 24.74 19.42 7.38
N GLN A 1153 23.68 20.03 6.83
CA GLN A 1153 23.45 20.17 5.37
C GLN A 1153 23.64 21.62 4.88
N HIS A 1154 24.38 21.81 3.79
CA HIS A 1154 24.71 23.10 3.17
C HIS A 1154 24.45 23.05 1.66
N ASN A 1155 23.96 24.12 1.02
CA ASN A 1155 24.04 24.19 -0.45
C ASN A 1155 25.50 24.24 -0.88
N ALA A 1156 25.92 23.25 -1.66
CA ALA A 1156 27.24 23.27 -2.25
C ALA A 1156 27.29 22.42 -3.52
N VAL A 1157 27.73 23.01 -4.62
CA VAL A 1157 27.96 22.30 -5.88
C VAL A 1157 29.46 22.12 -6.08
N LYS A 1158 29.94 20.88 -6.06
CA LYS A 1158 31.36 20.57 -6.09
C LYS A 1158 31.68 19.50 -7.12
N ALA A 1159 32.62 19.81 -8.02
CA ALA A 1159 33.33 18.83 -8.82
C ALA A 1159 34.81 18.87 -8.43
N TYR A 1160 35.37 17.79 -7.87
CA TYR A 1160 36.74 17.82 -7.35
C TYR A 1160 37.48 16.47 -7.40
N ILE A 1161 38.81 16.58 -7.36
CA ILE A 1161 39.73 15.47 -7.11
C ILE A 1161 40.58 15.88 -5.91
N ASP A 1162 40.56 15.09 -4.83
CA ASP A 1162 41.32 15.40 -3.61
C ASP A 1162 42.06 14.17 -3.06
N ASN A 1163 43.26 14.36 -2.53
CA ASN A 1163 44.10 13.32 -1.92
C ASN A 1163 44.12 11.99 -2.73
N SER A 1164 44.20 12.05 -4.06
CA SER A 1164 44.02 10.90 -4.97
C SER A 1164 44.98 10.96 -6.15
N THR A 1165 45.24 9.81 -6.78
CA THR A 1165 46.05 9.70 -8.00
C THR A 1165 45.13 9.47 -9.20
N VAL A 1166 45.25 10.33 -10.23
CA VAL A 1166 44.44 10.22 -11.45
C VAL A 1166 45.36 10.27 -12.67
N ASN A 1167 45.35 9.20 -13.48
CA ASN A 1167 46.14 9.07 -14.69
C ASN A 1167 45.25 9.20 -15.93
N VAL A 1168 45.36 10.31 -16.65
CA VAL A 1168 44.54 10.61 -17.83
C VAL A 1168 45.40 10.71 -19.08
N SER A 1169 45.02 10.03 -20.16
CA SER A 1169 45.80 10.03 -21.41
C SER A 1169 45.22 10.89 -22.55
N ASN A 1170 43.98 11.38 -22.43
CA ASN A 1170 43.37 12.31 -23.40
C ASN A 1170 42.80 13.57 -22.73
N ALA A 1171 41.68 13.48 -22.00
CA ALA A 1171 40.97 14.66 -21.47
C ALA A 1171 40.49 14.48 -20.03
N LEU A 1172 40.68 15.52 -19.21
CA LEU A 1172 40.14 15.64 -17.86
C LEU A 1172 39.26 16.90 -17.80
N LYS A 1173 37.95 16.74 -17.54
CA LYS A 1173 36.98 17.83 -17.43
C LYS A 1173 36.27 17.77 -16.08
N LEU A 1174 36.25 18.89 -15.36
CA LEU A 1174 35.48 19.06 -14.12
C LEU A 1174 34.55 20.25 -14.31
N THR A 1175 33.27 20.08 -14.03
CA THR A 1175 32.23 21.12 -14.18
C THR A 1175 31.38 21.15 -12.92
N ALA A 1176 31.26 22.32 -12.30
CA ALA A 1176 30.34 22.58 -11.21
C ALA A 1176 29.49 23.79 -11.62
N GLU A 1177 28.18 23.61 -11.75
CA GLU A 1177 27.26 24.64 -12.24
C GLU A 1177 26.05 24.76 -11.32
N ALA A 1178 25.71 26.00 -10.93
CA ALA A 1178 24.60 26.31 -10.03
C ALA A 1178 23.69 27.38 -10.66
N ASN A 1179 22.52 26.96 -11.15
CA ASN A 1179 21.55 27.78 -11.88
C ASN A 1179 20.23 27.89 -11.11
N ASN A 1180 20.31 28.38 -9.87
CA ASN A 1180 19.17 28.39 -8.95
C ASN A 1180 18.24 29.58 -9.20
N LEU A 1181 16.92 29.43 -8.96
CA LEU A 1181 15.93 30.49 -9.22
C LEU A 1181 14.97 30.69 -8.04
N ILE A 1182 14.68 31.95 -7.69
CA ILE A 1182 13.62 32.31 -6.73
C ILE A 1182 12.68 33.34 -7.37
N ILE A 1183 11.39 33.02 -7.41
CA ILE A 1183 10.31 33.93 -7.81
C ILE A 1183 9.37 34.06 -6.62
N ALA A 1184 9.12 35.30 -6.16
CA ALA A 1184 8.22 35.52 -5.03
C ALA A 1184 7.31 36.73 -5.24
N VAL A 1185 6.02 36.58 -4.93
CA VAL A 1185 5.01 37.63 -5.00
C VAL A 1185 4.21 37.64 -3.70
N ALA A 1186 4.15 38.78 -3.01
CA ALA A 1186 3.25 38.98 -1.86
C ALA A 1186 2.33 40.17 -2.12
N SER A 1187 1.03 40.01 -1.87
CA SER A 1187 0.02 41.06 -2.00
C SER A 1187 -0.91 41.06 -0.79
N ALA A 1188 -1.20 42.24 -0.25
CA ALA A 1188 -2.12 42.42 0.86
C ALA A 1188 -3.07 43.59 0.62
N ILE A 1189 -4.35 43.38 0.90
CA ILE A 1189 -5.41 44.39 0.82
C ILE A 1189 -6.16 44.41 2.16
N GLY A 1190 -6.23 45.59 2.78
CA GLY A 1190 -7.07 45.85 3.95
C GLY A 1190 -8.05 46.98 3.64
N ALA A 1191 -9.34 46.69 3.69
CA ALA A 1191 -10.41 47.65 3.45
C ALA A 1191 -11.35 47.73 4.66
N SER A 1192 -11.94 48.90 4.91
CA SER A 1192 -12.97 49.06 5.95
C SER A 1192 -14.12 49.98 5.51
N LYS A 1193 -15.34 49.75 6.02
CA LYS A 1193 -16.51 50.62 5.78
C LYS A 1193 -16.43 51.95 6.55
N GLU A 1194 -16.08 51.87 7.84
CA GLU A 1194 -16.04 53.00 8.77
C GLU A 1194 -14.89 52.85 9.78
N GLY A 1195 -13.65 53.22 9.42
CA GLY A 1195 -12.57 53.31 10.39
C GLY A 1195 -11.19 53.08 9.81
N MET A 1196 -10.39 52.22 10.45
CA MET A 1196 -8.97 52.02 10.09
C MET A 1196 -8.82 50.84 9.14
N SER A 1197 -7.95 50.95 8.13
CA SER A 1197 -7.50 49.81 7.35
C SER A 1197 -5.98 49.82 7.20
N THR A 1198 -5.37 48.62 7.26
CA THR A 1198 -3.92 48.44 7.18
C THR A 1198 -3.61 47.22 6.32
N ALA A 1199 -2.61 47.33 5.44
CA ALA A 1199 -2.10 46.22 4.65
C ALA A 1199 -0.57 46.13 4.77
N ILE A 1200 -0.03 44.92 4.95
CA ILE A 1200 1.41 44.65 5.01
C ILE A 1200 1.72 43.52 4.04
N SER A 1201 2.63 43.75 3.09
CA SER A 1201 3.14 42.72 2.18
C SER A 1201 4.66 42.68 2.23
N VAL A 1202 5.25 41.53 2.52
CA VAL A 1202 6.71 41.34 2.63
C VAL A 1202 7.14 40.09 1.87
N THR A 1203 8.13 40.24 0.99
CA THR A 1203 8.89 39.13 0.39
C THR A 1203 10.35 39.27 0.75
N VAL A 1204 10.97 38.22 1.30
CA VAL A 1204 12.41 38.14 1.54
C VAL A 1204 12.94 36.96 0.74
N ASN A 1205 13.83 37.23 -0.22
CA ASN A 1205 14.47 36.22 -1.05
C ASN A 1205 15.98 36.25 -0.77
N ILE A 1206 16.50 35.14 -0.25
CA ILE A 1206 17.93 34.98 0.04
C ILE A 1206 18.45 33.89 -0.90
N ARG A 1207 19.38 34.29 -1.77
CA ARG A 1207 20.16 33.39 -2.62
C ARG A 1207 21.62 33.68 -2.31
N GLN A 1208 22.30 32.73 -1.71
CA GLN A 1208 23.75 32.78 -1.55
C GLN A 1208 24.34 31.84 -2.60
N LEU A 1209 25.26 32.35 -3.43
CA LEU A 1209 25.99 31.60 -4.48
C LEU A 1209 27.37 31.16 -4.02
#